data_AF-A0A9X4PKC5-F1
#
_entry.id   AF-A0A9X4PKC5-F1
#
_cell.length_a   1.000
_cell.length_b   1.000
_cell.length_c   1.000
_cell.angle_alpha   90.00
_cell.angle_beta   90.00
_cell.angle_gamma   90.00
#
_symmetry.space_group_name_H-M   'P 1'
#
loop_
_entity.id
_entity.type
_entity.pdbx_description
1 polymer ?
#
loop_
_entity_poly.entity_id
_entity_poly.type
_entity_poly.pdbx_seq_one_letter_code
_entity_poly.pdbx_strand_id
1 'polypeptide(L)'
;MHGNIYQLKVLMLFLHRGVLYQHSFRLGTEIGEARKFDDLVFEYTQGSKKVYRFLQVKHTQDENNKRIGVGNLLTKDKSGEFGLAKYFVSYLKIKNNQDFADGNLKDFIICTNINFDLDCSTEQNTVRKLKIKTSGLNEGIEILVEVIDTSDVFFKDGGTRYRFFYTGNDIISIMQPLFKSAVEEAVEELEEEIKKLQNKPDQKSKRTLERNQTWRREFGRMVNEGRLEDNIKEFFDKLVFAVNQPNEIKLADIIKSELGEQFNDIDRKNVYARFQEEMLDWLKEKEGRFLTHEDGKEFFRKMKEEILGGFRFEVRNPVGSFTGRKTELEKLHESIQENQGVATVISQLVSISGLGGIGKTELARKYIEKHSKDYDNNIIWINAATYETMVESFLRLAKGLLGIPTEDRDIESIVRDVYAFFAKRKSLFVFDNAEEYRSEGQDAGISQFLPSHFLSSDDDKPSVLITSRNQKWGDIKALPLGTFTETESIDFIRKALDIKDVSQENEIKNLAETLQHFPLALQQAVAYIKERDIALKNVGLRFEISDYLKRYKEEAEKLLDFKFPKDSDNSYTETTFITWRITINKIKDNPEYGQQAKEILDTIAYIAPDNIPVEMFLGLERNREKLGDAIQLLKQYSMINSGEEQSSVNVHRLVQQVTRIELEKQGKNEVVKKTFELLKESFPYGSDKLEDYAKKRQLLPHLEAFLSHIDNWLEKEPLEKQTIERYCLEDLLIWMDNGYSDLGNPKRRKELLERALAIQEKYYGPDHLEVAGTLINLGVVYGDLGNPKKQKKLLARTLVIQKKRYSSDHFEVAITLANLGNAHWSSGNPKNPNYGLA
;
A
#
# COMPACT_ATOMS: atom_id res chain seq x y z
N MET A 1 -4.53 3.79 25.78
CA MET A 1 -4.59 3.05 24.49
C MET A 1 -5.81 2.13 24.43
N HIS A 2 -5.95 1.13 25.31
CA HIS A 2 -7.07 0.16 25.27
C HIS A 2 -8.48 0.75 25.43
N GLY A 3 -8.67 1.76 26.30
CA GLY A 3 -9.98 2.43 26.43
C GLY A 3 -10.47 3.08 25.14
N ASN A 4 -9.55 3.67 24.37
CA ASN A 4 -9.87 4.31 23.09
C ASN A 4 -10.22 3.25 22.02
N ILE A 5 -9.55 2.10 22.03
CA ILE A 5 -9.82 1.00 21.11
C ILE A 5 -11.20 0.39 21.39
N TYR A 6 -11.52 0.15 22.67
CA TYR A 6 -12.84 -0.34 23.06
C TYR A 6 -13.95 0.64 22.64
N GLN A 7 -13.76 1.93 22.92
CA GLN A 7 -14.69 2.97 22.51
C GLN A 7 -14.89 2.95 20.99
N LEU A 8 -13.82 2.96 20.20
CA LEU A 8 -13.90 2.90 18.75
C LEU A 8 -14.69 1.70 18.24
N LYS A 9 -14.49 0.51 18.82
CA LYS A 9 -15.23 -0.71 18.44
C LYS A 9 -16.73 -0.58 18.72
N VAL A 10 -17.11 -0.03 19.87
CA VAL A 10 -18.52 0.27 20.17
C VAL A 10 -19.09 1.27 19.16
N LEU A 11 -18.32 2.32 18.81
CA LEU A 11 -18.73 3.29 17.79
C LEU A 11 -18.97 2.64 16.42
N MET A 12 -18.05 1.79 15.96
CA MET A 12 -18.18 1.05 14.69
C MET A 12 -19.46 0.22 14.64
N LEU A 13 -19.70 -0.58 15.69
CA LEU A 13 -20.84 -1.46 15.78
C LEU A 13 -22.15 -0.67 15.80
N PHE A 14 -22.19 0.40 16.56
CA PHE A 14 -23.37 1.24 16.71
C PHE A 14 -23.65 2.07 15.45
N LEU A 15 -22.62 2.53 14.74
CA LEU A 15 -22.76 3.16 13.42
C LEU A 15 -23.38 2.19 12.42
N HIS A 16 -22.82 0.98 12.30
CA HIS A 16 -23.31 -0.06 11.41
C HIS A 16 -24.80 -0.37 11.67
N ARG A 17 -25.16 -0.57 12.94
CA ARG A 17 -26.56 -0.81 13.34
C ARG A 17 -27.45 0.40 13.11
N GLY A 18 -26.95 1.61 13.38
CA GLY A 18 -27.66 2.85 13.10
C GLY A 18 -28.08 2.95 11.64
N VAL A 19 -27.15 2.65 10.72
CA VAL A 19 -27.45 2.59 9.29
C VAL A 19 -28.44 1.46 8.97
N LEU A 20 -28.21 0.24 9.47
CA LEU A 20 -29.08 -0.91 9.23
C LEU A 20 -30.53 -0.65 9.63
N TYR A 21 -30.74 0.03 10.76
CA TYR A 21 -32.05 0.32 11.33
C TYR A 21 -32.57 1.74 11.01
N GLN A 22 -31.98 2.41 10.01
CA GLN A 22 -32.43 3.73 9.51
C GLN A 22 -32.47 4.85 10.56
N HIS A 23 -31.55 4.80 11.52
CA HIS A 23 -31.34 5.88 12.48
C HIS A 23 -30.35 6.90 11.92
N SER A 24 -30.59 8.18 12.20
CA SER A 24 -29.58 9.21 12.03
C SER A 24 -28.73 9.31 13.30
N PHE A 25 -27.49 9.77 13.16
CA PHE A 25 -26.52 9.72 14.26
C PHE A 25 -25.58 10.91 14.22
N ARG A 26 -25.13 11.35 15.39
CA ARG A 26 -24.08 12.33 15.56
C ARG A 26 -23.05 11.74 16.51
N LEU A 27 -21.85 11.54 15.96
CA LEU A 27 -20.68 11.10 16.71
C LEU A 27 -20.00 12.34 17.27
N GLY A 28 -19.73 12.35 18.57
CA GLY A 28 -19.40 13.58 19.27
C GLY A 28 -18.29 13.42 20.28
N THR A 29 -17.04 13.17 19.88
CA THR A 29 -15.95 13.25 20.87
C THR A 29 -15.82 14.60 21.55
N GLU A 30 -16.46 15.69 21.08
CA GLU A 30 -16.55 16.95 21.83
C GLU A 30 -17.84 17.77 21.51
N ILE A 31 -19.04 17.27 21.86
CA ILE A 31 -20.12 18.22 22.16
C ILE A 31 -19.73 18.91 23.46
N GLY A 32 -19.09 20.09 23.38
CA GLY A 32 -18.64 20.87 24.54
C GLY A 32 -19.74 21.20 25.57
N GLU A 33 -20.99 20.89 25.23
CA GLU A 33 -22.24 21.07 25.97
C GLU A 33 -22.66 19.80 26.73
N ALA A 34 -22.33 18.62 26.20
CA ALA A 34 -22.71 17.34 26.76
C ALA A 34 -21.62 16.70 27.63
N ARG A 35 -20.32 17.09 27.49
CA ARG A 35 -19.04 16.78 28.23
C ARG A 35 -18.84 15.37 28.86
N LYS A 36 -19.87 14.73 29.38
CA LYS A 36 -19.91 13.40 29.99
C LYS A 36 -20.94 12.47 29.33
N PHE A 37 -21.56 12.88 28.23
CA PHE A 37 -22.46 12.08 27.38
C PHE A 37 -22.19 12.36 25.89
N ASP A 38 -20.92 12.48 25.55
CA ASP A 38 -20.44 13.00 24.28
C ASP A 38 -20.14 11.89 23.26
N ASP A 39 -19.70 10.70 23.70
CA ASP A 39 -19.26 9.63 22.79
C ASP A 39 -20.21 9.34 21.61
N LEU A 40 -21.53 9.26 21.84
CA LEU A 40 -22.53 9.02 20.79
C LEU A 40 -23.89 9.68 21.07
N VAL A 41 -24.48 10.31 20.06
CA VAL A 41 -25.86 10.80 20.08
C VAL A 41 -26.64 10.21 18.92
N PHE A 42 -27.68 9.43 19.20
CA PHE A 42 -28.63 8.97 18.19
C PHE A 42 -29.81 9.92 18.12
N GLU A 43 -30.19 10.35 16.92
CA GLU A 43 -31.51 10.92 16.68
C GLU A 43 -32.29 10.08 15.67
N TYR A 44 -33.54 9.85 15.98
CA TYR A 44 -34.47 9.22 15.06
C TYR A 44 -35.87 9.78 15.24
N THR A 45 -36.69 9.65 14.21
CA THR A 45 -38.06 10.15 14.23
C THR A 45 -39.00 9.08 14.77
N GLN A 46 -39.81 9.43 15.76
CA GLN A 46 -40.93 8.60 16.22
C GLN A 46 -42.22 9.40 16.04
N GLY A 47 -42.99 9.07 15.00
CA GLY A 47 -44.14 9.88 14.58
C GLY A 47 -43.70 11.21 13.95
N SER A 48 -44.11 12.34 14.52
CA SER A 48 -43.72 13.69 14.07
C SER A 48 -42.65 14.36 14.93
N LYS A 49 -42.12 13.66 15.95
CA LYS A 49 -41.15 14.21 16.90
C LYS A 49 -39.80 13.52 16.77
N LYS A 50 -38.73 14.29 16.91
CA LYS A 50 -37.38 13.75 17.07
C LYS A 50 -37.22 13.11 18.43
N VAL A 51 -36.42 12.06 18.50
CA VAL A 51 -36.08 11.35 19.73
C VAL A 51 -34.56 11.25 19.82
N TYR A 52 -34.00 11.66 20.95
CA TYR A 52 -32.57 11.68 21.20
C TYR A 52 -32.16 10.63 22.24
N ARG A 53 -31.10 9.87 21.96
CA ARG A 53 -30.44 8.97 22.92
C ARG A 53 -28.98 9.35 23.05
N PHE A 54 -28.50 9.47 24.28
CA PHE A 54 -27.11 9.81 24.55
C PHE A 54 -26.38 8.61 25.12
N LEU A 55 -25.18 8.34 24.63
CA LEU A 55 -24.37 7.21 25.06
C LEU A 55 -23.01 7.71 25.54
N GLN A 56 -22.58 7.21 26.68
CA GLN A 56 -21.21 7.28 27.13
C GLN A 56 -20.64 5.88 27.31
N VAL A 57 -19.47 5.64 26.75
CA VAL A 57 -18.73 4.38 26.80
C VAL A 57 -17.64 4.46 27.86
N LYS A 58 -17.54 3.41 28.68
CA LYS A 58 -16.50 3.23 29.71
C LYS A 58 -15.90 1.84 29.57
N HIS A 59 -14.61 1.72 29.88
CA HIS A 59 -13.87 0.46 29.77
C HIS A 59 -12.86 0.31 30.92
N THR A 60 -12.70 -0.91 31.42
CA THR A 60 -11.61 -1.31 32.34
C THR A 60 -11.02 -2.64 31.87
N GLN A 61 -9.70 -2.81 31.99
CA GLN A 61 -9.02 -4.07 31.61
C GLN A 61 -9.18 -5.22 32.63
N ASP A 62 -9.42 -4.91 33.91
CA ASP A 62 -9.62 -5.90 34.98
C ASP A 62 -11.13 -6.12 35.26
N GLU A 63 -11.79 -6.86 34.36
CA GLU A 63 -13.24 -7.14 34.41
C GLU A 63 -13.66 -8.02 35.60
N ASN A 64 -12.71 -8.80 36.13
CA ASN A 64 -12.98 -9.80 37.17
C ASN A 64 -12.90 -9.20 38.58
N ASN A 65 -12.03 -8.21 38.81
CA ASN A 65 -11.84 -7.64 40.16
C ASN A 65 -12.54 -6.29 40.38
N LYS A 66 -12.95 -5.59 39.31
CA LYS A 66 -13.62 -4.29 39.45
C LYS A 66 -15.15 -4.47 39.36
N ARG A 67 -15.86 -3.84 40.30
CA ARG A 67 -17.33 -3.76 40.32
C ARG A 67 -17.76 -2.34 40.65
N ILE A 68 -18.89 -1.91 40.11
CA ILE A 68 -19.46 -0.59 40.40
C ILE A 68 -20.24 -0.69 41.70
N GLY A 69 -19.69 -0.17 42.79
CA GLY A 69 -20.34 -0.13 44.10
C GLY A 69 -20.91 1.24 44.45
N VAL A 70 -21.61 1.32 45.58
CA VAL A 70 -22.20 2.56 46.13
C VAL A 70 -21.19 3.71 46.19
N GLY A 71 -19.95 3.41 46.62
CA GLY A 71 -18.90 4.42 46.71
C GLY A 71 -18.44 5.00 45.38
N ASN A 72 -18.59 4.28 44.26
CA ASN A 72 -18.26 4.78 42.93
C ASN A 72 -19.35 5.72 42.38
N LEU A 73 -20.59 5.55 42.83
CA LEU A 73 -21.75 6.34 42.40
C LEU A 73 -21.88 7.65 43.19
N LEU A 74 -21.51 7.64 44.48
CA LEU A 74 -21.63 8.76 45.42
C LEU A 74 -20.40 9.67 45.51
N THR A 75 -19.42 9.54 44.61
CA THR A 75 -18.21 10.37 44.65
C THR A 75 -18.55 11.85 44.46
N LYS A 76 -18.09 12.70 45.40
CA LYS A 76 -18.21 14.16 45.29
C LYS A 76 -17.31 14.75 44.20
N ASP A 77 -16.17 14.13 43.93
CA ASP A 77 -15.21 14.59 42.93
C ASP A 77 -15.70 14.28 41.50
N LYS A 78 -15.59 15.27 40.61
CA LYS A 78 -15.82 15.17 39.16
C LYS A 78 -14.88 14.17 38.46
N SER A 79 -13.80 13.74 39.11
CA SER A 79 -12.86 12.73 38.63
C SER A 79 -13.37 11.28 38.72
N GLY A 80 -14.38 11.00 39.55
CA GLY A 80 -14.91 9.64 39.73
C GLY A 80 -15.50 9.06 38.45
N GLU A 81 -15.06 7.86 38.03
CA GLU A 81 -15.43 7.25 36.74
C GLU A 81 -16.94 7.06 36.53
N PHE A 82 -17.70 6.77 37.59
CA PHE A 82 -19.14 6.48 37.55
C PHE A 82 -19.99 7.39 38.46
N GLY A 83 -19.43 8.51 38.95
CA GLY A 83 -20.12 9.39 39.88
C GLY A 83 -21.42 9.98 39.30
N LEU A 84 -22.54 9.87 40.01
CA LEU A 84 -23.84 10.32 39.53
C LEU A 84 -23.96 11.84 39.45
N ALA A 85 -23.25 12.57 40.32
CA ALA A 85 -23.29 14.02 40.38
C ALA A 85 -22.86 14.70 39.06
N LYS A 86 -21.77 14.22 38.44
CA LYS A 86 -21.31 14.74 37.15
C LYS A 86 -22.28 14.43 36.00
N TYR A 87 -22.97 13.28 36.06
CA TYR A 87 -23.95 12.88 35.06
C TYR A 87 -25.21 13.73 35.18
N PHE A 88 -25.65 13.98 36.41
CA PHE A 88 -26.77 14.86 36.68
C PHE A 88 -26.54 16.28 36.16
N VAL A 89 -25.37 16.88 36.43
CA VAL A 89 -25.01 18.20 35.90
C VAL A 89 -24.99 18.20 34.36
N SER A 90 -24.48 17.13 33.73
CA SER A 90 -24.44 17.02 32.26
C SER A 90 -25.84 16.86 31.66
N TYR A 91 -26.71 16.08 32.30
CA TYR A 91 -28.12 15.95 31.96
C TYR A 91 -28.82 17.32 31.95
N LEU A 92 -28.63 18.13 33.00
CA LEU A 92 -29.23 19.46 33.09
C LEU A 92 -28.74 20.41 31.99
N LYS A 93 -27.48 20.32 31.57
CA LYS A 93 -26.96 21.11 30.44
C LYS A 93 -27.64 20.72 29.14
N ILE A 94 -27.79 19.42 28.88
CA ILE A 94 -28.42 18.88 27.67
C ILE A 94 -29.91 19.20 27.62
N LYS A 95 -30.64 18.98 28.73
CA LYS A 95 -32.07 19.27 28.86
C LYS A 95 -32.42 20.72 28.51
N ASN A 96 -31.56 21.66 28.89
CA ASN A 96 -31.76 23.09 28.68
C ASN A 96 -31.03 23.61 27.43
N ASN A 97 -30.60 22.74 26.53
CA ASN A 97 -29.90 23.12 25.31
C ASN A 97 -30.89 23.32 24.15
N GLN A 98 -30.74 24.43 23.42
CA GLN A 98 -31.60 24.76 22.28
C GLN A 98 -31.43 23.78 21.11
N ASP A 99 -30.26 23.17 20.97
CA ASP A 99 -29.98 22.18 19.91
C ASP A 99 -30.85 20.91 20.00
N PHE A 100 -31.45 20.64 21.17
CA PHE A 100 -32.32 19.48 21.41
C PHE A 100 -33.77 19.86 21.74
N ALA A 101 -34.14 21.13 21.64
CA ALA A 101 -35.45 21.64 22.04
C ALA A 101 -36.61 21.15 21.14
N ASP A 102 -36.30 20.65 19.94
CA ASP A 102 -37.25 20.17 18.94
C ASP A 102 -37.63 18.69 19.10
N GLY A 103 -37.05 17.98 20.07
CA GLY A 103 -37.26 16.56 20.27
C GLY A 103 -37.40 16.12 21.73
N ASN A 104 -37.60 14.82 21.91
CA ASN A 104 -37.74 14.18 23.21
C ASN A 104 -36.45 13.44 23.57
N LEU A 105 -35.89 13.73 24.74
CA LEU A 105 -34.79 12.98 25.32
C LEU A 105 -35.31 11.62 25.80
N LYS A 106 -34.90 10.52 25.18
CA LYS A 106 -35.32 9.17 25.56
C LYS A 106 -34.53 8.64 26.75
N ASP A 107 -33.21 8.56 26.62
CA ASP A 107 -32.33 8.03 27.67
C ASP A 107 -30.89 8.54 27.56
N PHE A 108 -30.20 8.43 28.70
CA PHE A 108 -28.77 8.63 28.88
C PHE A 108 -28.16 7.30 29.28
N ILE A 109 -27.35 6.72 28.41
CA ILE A 109 -26.86 5.36 28.56
C ILE A 109 -25.38 5.40 28.94
N ILE A 110 -25.03 4.78 30.06
CA ILE A 110 -23.63 4.51 30.44
C ILE A 110 -23.36 3.06 30.09
N CYS A 111 -22.61 2.85 29.01
CA CYS A 111 -22.20 1.54 28.49
C CYS A 111 -20.83 1.17 29.04
N THR A 112 -20.73 0.00 29.68
CA THR A 112 -19.50 -0.46 30.31
C THR A 112 -19.39 -1.99 30.34
N ASN A 113 -18.17 -2.49 30.24
CA ASN A 113 -17.86 -3.91 30.41
C ASN A 113 -17.89 -4.38 31.88
N ILE A 114 -17.95 -3.46 32.84
CA ILE A 114 -17.96 -3.75 34.28
C ILE A 114 -19.39 -3.94 34.79
N ASN A 115 -19.62 -4.91 35.67
CA ASN A 115 -20.92 -5.10 36.33
C ASN A 115 -21.07 -4.30 37.65
N PHE A 116 -22.30 -4.07 38.09
CA PHE A 116 -22.59 -3.59 39.45
C PHE A 116 -22.14 -4.61 40.51
N ASP A 117 -21.75 -4.12 41.68
CA ASP A 117 -21.50 -4.97 42.86
C ASP A 117 -22.84 -5.32 43.52
N LEU A 118 -23.52 -6.33 42.96
CA LEU A 118 -24.85 -6.73 43.39
C LEU A 118 -24.81 -7.74 44.55
N ASP A 119 -25.81 -7.67 45.41
CA ASP A 119 -26.09 -8.68 46.43
C ASP A 119 -26.79 -9.90 45.81
N CYS A 120 -26.12 -11.05 45.85
CA CYS A 120 -26.56 -12.32 45.27
C CYS A 120 -27.87 -12.86 45.88
N SER A 121 -28.28 -12.36 47.06
CA SER A 121 -29.56 -12.75 47.67
C SER A 121 -30.80 -12.23 46.92
N THR A 122 -30.63 -11.29 45.99
CA THR A 122 -31.74 -10.61 45.30
C THR A 122 -32.03 -11.14 43.89
N GLU A 123 -31.43 -12.25 43.46
CA GLU A 123 -31.40 -12.73 42.06
C GLU A 123 -32.77 -13.13 41.43
N GLN A 124 -33.83 -13.29 42.22
CA GLN A 124 -35.15 -13.75 41.73
C GLN A 124 -36.12 -12.64 41.29
N ASN A 125 -35.86 -11.35 41.60
CA ASN A 125 -36.77 -10.22 41.29
C ASN A 125 -36.32 -9.37 40.07
N THR A 126 -37.05 -8.35 39.64
CA THR A 126 -36.53 -7.36 38.67
C THR A 126 -35.66 -6.30 39.37
N VAL A 127 -35.92 -6.03 40.65
CA VAL A 127 -35.15 -5.12 41.50
C VAL A 127 -34.00 -5.87 42.19
N ARG A 128 -32.81 -5.29 42.10
CA ARG A 128 -31.54 -5.78 42.66
C ARG A 128 -30.98 -4.74 43.64
N LYS A 129 -30.28 -5.23 44.66
CA LYS A 129 -29.62 -4.39 45.66
C LYS A 129 -28.11 -4.34 45.43
N LEU A 130 -27.51 -3.15 45.52
CA LEU A 130 -26.05 -3.03 45.56
C LEU A 130 -25.52 -3.46 46.94
N LYS A 131 -24.36 -4.13 46.98
CA LYS A 131 -23.74 -4.54 48.26
C LYS A 131 -23.50 -3.33 49.16
N ILE A 132 -24.00 -3.46 50.40
CA ILE A 132 -23.82 -2.46 51.44
C ILE A 132 -22.36 -2.49 51.91
N LYS A 133 -21.76 -1.31 52.10
CA LYS A 133 -20.46 -1.21 52.78
C LYS A 133 -20.64 -1.35 54.29
N THR A 134 -19.78 -2.14 54.92
CA THR A 134 -19.79 -2.42 56.36
C THR A 134 -18.89 -1.49 57.18
N SER A 135 -18.21 -0.53 56.54
CA SER A 135 -17.36 0.47 57.20
C SER A 135 -17.06 1.66 56.28
N GLY A 136 -17.07 2.90 56.82
CA GLY A 136 -16.61 4.12 56.16
C GLY A 136 -17.72 5.11 55.78
N LEU A 137 -17.40 6.17 55.02
CA LEU A 137 -18.31 7.30 54.71
C LEU A 137 -19.63 6.93 54.00
N ASN A 138 -19.74 5.72 53.45
CA ASN A 138 -20.92 5.22 52.73
C ASN A 138 -21.50 3.96 53.39
N GLU A 139 -21.21 3.75 54.67
CA GLU A 139 -21.70 2.62 55.45
C GLU A 139 -23.23 2.67 55.60
N GLY A 140 -23.88 1.52 55.46
CA GLY A 140 -25.34 1.40 55.61
C GLY A 140 -26.18 2.01 54.48
N ILE A 141 -25.58 2.63 53.47
CA ILE A 141 -26.32 3.19 52.33
C ILE A 141 -26.81 2.08 51.40
N GLU A 142 -28.12 2.06 51.18
CA GLU A 142 -28.80 1.13 50.28
C GLU A 142 -29.16 1.81 48.96
N ILE A 143 -28.75 1.20 47.85
CA ILE A 143 -29.10 1.62 46.49
C ILE A 143 -29.72 0.42 45.78
N LEU A 144 -30.91 0.64 45.23
CA LEU A 144 -31.66 -0.36 44.47
C LEU A 144 -31.63 -0.01 42.97
N VAL A 145 -31.48 -1.02 42.14
CA VAL A 145 -31.53 -0.91 40.68
C VAL A 145 -32.49 -1.93 40.09
N GLU A 146 -33.24 -1.55 39.08
CA GLU A 146 -34.19 -2.42 38.39
C GLU A 146 -33.65 -2.82 37.01
N VAL A 147 -33.74 -4.11 36.68
CA VAL A 147 -33.40 -4.65 35.37
C VAL A 147 -34.42 -4.17 34.33
N ILE A 148 -33.91 -3.62 33.23
CA ILE A 148 -34.70 -3.15 32.09
C ILE A 148 -34.69 -4.23 31.00
N ASP A 149 -35.78 -5.00 30.92
CA ASP A 149 -35.97 -6.01 29.89
C ASP A 149 -36.76 -5.45 28.69
N THR A 150 -36.08 -4.64 27.88
CA THR A 150 -36.64 -4.10 26.64
C THR A 150 -35.76 -4.51 25.46
N SER A 151 -36.32 -5.09 24.40
CA SER A 151 -35.53 -5.37 23.20
C SER A 151 -34.92 -4.07 22.65
N ASP A 152 -33.59 -3.99 22.58
CA ASP A 152 -32.87 -2.83 22.06
C ASP A 152 -31.81 -3.29 21.07
N VAL A 153 -32.00 -2.91 19.80
CA VAL A 153 -31.18 -3.37 18.67
C VAL A 153 -29.70 -3.03 18.82
N PHE A 154 -29.37 -1.98 19.60
CA PHE A 154 -28.00 -1.56 19.84
C PHE A 154 -27.28 -2.41 20.90
N PHE A 155 -28.01 -3.13 21.76
CA PHE A 155 -27.48 -3.90 22.89
C PHE A 155 -27.88 -5.39 22.85
N LYS A 156 -28.05 -5.96 21.65
CA LYS A 156 -28.53 -7.34 21.47
C LYS A 156 -27.50 -8.44 21.83
N ASP A 157 -26.21 -8.11 21.92
CA ASP A 157 -25.12 -9.10 22.10
C ASP A 157 -24.72 -9.33 23.56
N GLY A 158 -25.54 -8.90 24.51
CA GLY A 158 -25.43 -9.27 25.91
C GLY A 158 -25.34 -8.10 26.90
N GLY A 159 -24.91 -8.45 28.12
CA GLY A 159 -24.92 -7.57 29.28
C GLY A 159 -26.32 -7.33 29.84
N THR A 160 -26.41 -6.47 30.85
CA THR A 160 -27.67 -6.17 31.54
C THR A 160 -27.86 -4.66 31.60
N ARG A 161 -29.11 -4.20 31.46
CA ARG A 161 -29.44 -2.78 31.58
C ARG A 161 -30.20 -2.54 32.86
N TYR A 162 -29.82 -1.47 33.56
CA TYR A 162 -30.38 -1.11 34.85
C TYR A 162 -30.83 0.35 34.89
N ARG A 163 -31.90 0.61 35.63
CA ARG A 163 -32.33 1.94 36.09
C ARG A 163 -32.29 1.98 37.62
N PHE A 164 -32.24 3.17 38.21
CA PHE A 164 -32.31 3.31 39.66
C PHE A 164 -33.77 3.20 40.12
N PHE A 165 -34.00 2.40 41.17
CA PHE A 165 -35.32 2.18 41.76
C PHE A 165 -35.45 3.05 43.02
N TYR A 166 -36.52 3.86 43.12
CA TYR A 166 -36.61 4.94 44.13
C TYR A 166 -37.97 5.12 44.82
N THR A 167 -38.88 4.13 44.76
CA THR A 167 -40.18 4.24 45.45
C THR A 167 -39.99 4.42 46.97
N GLY A 168 -40.53 5.50 47.54
CA GLY A 168 -40.44 5.78 48.98
C GLY A 168 -39.40 6.83 49.43
N ASN A 169 -38.78 7.59 48.51
CA ASN A 169 -37.84 8.72 48.75
C ASN A 169 -36.40 8.38 49.23
N ASP A 170 -35.98 7.13 49.32
CA ASP A 170 -34.69 6.79 49.93
C ASP A 170 -33.46 7.27 49.11
N ILE A 171 -33.29 6.86 47.85
CA ILE A 171 -32.12 7.29 47.06
C ILE A 171 -32.16 8.78 46.69
N ILE A 172 -33.35 9.36 46.51
CA ILE A 172 -33.52 10.79 46.18
C ILE A 172 -33.02 11.64 47.35
N SER A 173 -33.42 11.30 48.58
CA SER A 173 -32.98 12.02 49.79
C SER A 173 -31.46 11.94 50.01
N ILE A 174 -30.84 10.81 49.66
CA ILE A 174 -29.39 10.60 49.73
C ILE A 174 -28.67 11.44 48.66
N MET A 175 -29.21 11.52 47.45
CA MET A 175 -28.56 12.19 46.31
C MET A 175 -28.79 13.70 46.29
N GLN A 176 -29.89 14.18 46.88
CA GLN A 176 -30.28 15.59 46.82
C GLN A 176 -29.21 16.55 47.36
N PRO A 177 -28.55 16.31 48.52
CA PRO A 177 -27.44 17.16 48.99
C PRO A 177 -26.22 17.10 48.06
N LEU A 178 -25.90 15.91 47.54
CA LEU A 178 -24.77 15.69 46.64
C LEU A 178 -24.96 16.45 45.32
N PHE A 179 -26.15 16.34 44.73
CA PHE A 179 -26.47 17.01 43.47
C PHE A 179 -26.64 18.51 43.63
N LYS A 180 -27.21 18.97 44.75
CA LYS A 180 -27.27 20.41 45.06
C LYS A 180 -25.88 21.02 45.08
N SER A 181 -24.96 20.40 45.82
CA SER A 181 -23.55 20.84 45.90
C SER A 181 -22.87 20.83 44.52
N ALA A 182 -23.10 19.80 43.71
CA ALA A 182 -22.51 19.72 42.37
C ALA A 182 -23.07 20.78 41.40
N VAL A 183 -24.34 21.16 41.54
CA VAL A 183 -24.96 22.24 40.76
C VAL A 183 -24.42 23.60 41.19
N GLU A 184 -24.29 23.85 42.50
CA GLU A 184 -23.70 25.08 43.04
C GLU A 184 -22.27 25.28 42.54
N GLU A 185 -21.44 24.24 42.59
CA GLU A 185 -20.08 24.25 42.04
C GLU A 185 -20.08 24.51 40.52
N ALA A 186 -21.01 23.90 39.78
CA ALA A 186 -21.14 24.15 38.34
C ALA A 186 -21.57 25.59 38.02
N VAL A 187 -22.36 26.24 38.88
CA VAL A 187 -22.73 27.66 38.75
C VAL A 187 -21.50 28.55 38.94
N GLU A 188 -20.67 28.28 39.94
CA GLU A 188 -19.41 29.01 40.17
C GLU A 188 -18.46 28.89 38.98
N GLU A 189 -18.28 27.68 38.43
CA GLU A 189 -17.47 27.47 37.22
C GLU A 189 -18.01 28.25 36.02
N LEU A 190 -19.33 28.25 35.81
CA LEU A 190 -19.95 28.99 34.73
C LEU A 190 -19.75 30.50 34.90
N GLU A 191 -19.79 31.02 36.12
CA GLU A 191 -19.52 32.42 36.40
C GLU A 191 -18.09 32.83 36.05
N GLU A 192 -17.11 31.98 36.35
CA GLU A 192 -15.73 32.21 35.93
C GLU A 192 -15.55 32.13 34.41
N GLU A 193 -16.15 31.13 33.76
CA GLU A 193 -16.11 31.01 32.29
C GLU A 193 -16.76 32.21 31.61
N ILE A 194 -17.91 32.68 32.11
CA ILE A 194 -18.60 33.88 31.61
C ILE A 194 -17.71 35.12 31.73
N LYS A 195 -17.07 35.34 32.88
CA LYS A 195 -16.12 36.47 33.07
C LYS A 195 -14.97 36.42 32.07
N LYS A 196 -14.43 35.23 31.78
CA LYS A 196 -13.33 35.02 30.81
C LYS A 196 -13.77 35.27 29.36
N LEU A 197 -15.07 35.09 29.04
CA LEU A 197 -15.61 35.20 27.69
C LEU A 197 -16.17 36.59 27.36
N GLN A 198 -16.55 37.41 28.34
CA GLN A 198 -17.18 38.74 28.17
C GLN A 198 -16.39 39.72 27.28
N ASN A 199 -15.06 39.57 27.21
CA ASN A 199 -14.17 40.47 26.46
C ASN A 199 -13.64 39.88 25.15
N LYS A 200 -14.10 38.70 24.72
CA LYS A 200 -13.62 38.05 23.49
C LYS A 200 -14.47 38.44 22.27
N PRO A 201 -13.87 38.93 21.17
CA PRO A 201 -14.64 39.47 20.04
C PRO A 201 -15.16 38.42 19.05
N ASP A 202 -14.70 37.17 19.11
CA ASP A 202 -15.02 36.14 18.11
C ASP A 202 -16.42 35.53 18.26
N GLN A 203 -17.00 35.11 17.14
CA GLN A 203 -18.37 34.62 17.06
C GLN A 203 -18.58 33.30 17.84
N LYS A 204 -17.54 32.47 17.97
CA LYS A 204 -17.58 31.21 18.75
C LYS A 204 -17.65 31.51 20.24
N SER A 205 -16.87 32.48 20.74
CA SER A 205 -16.91 32.95 22.12
C SER A 205 -18.25 33.60 22.46
N LYS A 206 -18.87 34.36 21.55
CA LYS A 206 -20.21 34.94 21.76
C LYS A 206 -21.30 33.88 21.92
N ARG A 207 -21.33 32.87 21.04
CA ARG A 207 -22.27 31.73 21.18
C ARG A 207 -22.05 30.97 22.49
N THR A 208 -20.79 30.74 22.84
CA THR A 208 -20.41 30.08 24.11
C THR A 208 -20.87 30.88 25.33
N LEU A 209 -20.74 32.22 25.27
CA LEU A 209 -21.15 33.14 26.32
C LEU A 209 -22.67 33.12 26.54
N GLU A 210 -23.47 33.24 25.48
CA GLU A 210 -24.93 33.20 25.54
C GLU A 210 -25.45 31.88 26.12
N ARG A 211 -24.83 30.77 25.71
CA ARG A 211 -25.13 29.43 26.23
C ARG A 211 -24.80 29.30 27.71
N ASN A 212 -23.60 29.70 28.13
CA ASN A 212 -23.18 29.63 29.53
C ASN A 212 -24.05 30.52 30.43
N GLN A 213 -24.46 31.70 29.97
CA GLN A 213 -25.41 32.58 30.67
C GLN A 213 -26.79 31.93 30.82
N THR A 214 -27.23 31.15 29.84
CA THR A 214 -28.49 30.41 29.90
C THR A 214 -28.43 29.31 30.94
N TRP A 215 -27.38 28.48 30.93
CA TRP A 215 -27.22 27.44 31.97
C TRP A 215 -27.12 28.03 33.38
N ARG A 216 -26.36 29.13 33.57
CA ARG A 216 -26.26 29.79 34.88
C ARG A 216 -27.65 30.21 35.41
N ARG A 217 -28.49 30.80 34.56
CA ARG A 217 -29.85 31.21 34.93
C ARG A 217 -30.72 30.01 35.31
N GLU A 218 -30.71 28.96 34.49
CA GLU A 218 -31.53 27.77 34.74
C GLU A 218 -31.09 27.01 36.00
N PHE A 219 -29.77 26.88 36.23
CA PHE A 219 -29.24 26.23 37.42
C PHE A 219 -29.55 27.04 38.68
N GLY A 220 -29.40 28.36 38.62
CA GLY A 220 -29.76 29.26 39.71
C GLY A 220 -31.26 29.20 40.06
N ARG A 221 -32.15 29.19 39.06
CA ARG A 221 -33.60 29.02 39.30
C ARG A 221 -33.92 27.67 39.93
N MET A 222 -33.31 26.60 39.45
CA MET A 222 -33.56 25.25 39.96
C MET A 222 -33.21 25.11 41.45
N VAL A 223 -32.08 25.70 41.88
CA VAL A 223 -31.66 25.69 43.30
C VAL A 223 -32.57 26.56 44.16
N ASN A 224 -33.02 27.71 43.64
CA ASN A 224 -33.78 28.70 44.41
C ASN A 224 -35.30 28.45 44.44
N GLU A 225 -35.87 27.79 43.43
CA GLU A 225 -37.31 27.56 43.28
C GLU A 225 -37.76 26.15 43.72
N GLY A 226 -36.87 25.36 44.33
CA GLY A 226 -37.22 24.03 44.88
C GLY A 226 -37.50 22.94 43.83
N ARG A 227 -37.16 23.16 42.55
CA ARG A 227 -37.41 22.22 41.44
C ARG A 227 -36.38 21.08 41.34
N LEU A 228 -35.48 20.96 42.31
CA LEU A 228 -34.38 20.00 42.26
C LEU A 228 -34.91 18.56 42.28
N GLU A 229 -35.88 18.25 43.13
CA GLU A 229 -36.40 16.88 43.31
C GLU A 229 -37.03 16.32 42.02
N ASP A 230 -37.82 17.10 41.30
CA ASP A 230 -38.46 16.68 40.04
C ASP A 230 -37.42 16.41 38.95
N ASN A 231 -36.35 17.22 38.88
CA ASN A 231 -35.25 16.99 37.95
C ASN A 231 -34.45 15.73 38.30
N ILE A 232 -34.34 15.39 39.59
CA ILE A 232 -33.68 14.14 40.03
C ILE A 232 -34.49 12.92 39.61
N LYS A 233 -35.81 12.96 39.79
CA LYS A 233 -36.72 11.89 39.36
C LYS A 233 -36.62 11.69 37.84
N GLU A 234 -36.76 12.77 37.07
CA GLU A 234 -36.67 12.70 35.61
C GLU A 234 -35.28 12.23 35.12
N PHE A 235 -34.21 12.63 35.82
CA PHE A 235 -32.87 12.13 35.53
C PHE A 235 -32.77 10.62 35.74
N PHE A 236 -33.25 10.09 36.86
CA PHE A 236 -33.21 8.65 37.13
C PHE A 236 -34.11 7.83 36.20
N ASP A 237 -35.25 8.39 35.77
CA ASP A 237 -36.12 7.76 34.77
C ASP A 237 -35.43 7.61 33.41
N LYS A 238 -34.57 8.57 33.05
CA LYS A 238 -33.86 8.60 31.76
C LYS A 238 -32.47 7.96 31.83
N LEU A 239 -31.85 7.83 33.00
CA LEU A 239 -30.51 7.27 33.15
C LEU A 239 -30.53 5.74 33.11
N VAL A 240 -29.77 5.17 32.19
CA VAL A 240 -29.64 3.72 31.99
C VAL A 240 -28.17 3.32 32.12
N PHE A 241 -27.89 2.29 32.92
CA PHE A 241 -26.58 1.65 32.97
C PHE A 241 -26.63 0.35 32.18
N ALA A 242 -25.96 0.31 31.03
CA ALA A 242 -25.73 -0.90 30.25
C ALA A 242 -24.39 -1.52 30.69
N VAL A 243 -24.45 -2.48 31.61
CA VAL A 243 -23.29 -3.09 32.26
C VAL A 243 -23.01 -4.48 31.72
N ASN A 244 -21.83 -5.02 32.05
CA ASN A 244 -21.38 -6.34 31.61
C ASN A 244 -21.43 -6.51 30.08
N GLN A 245 -21.15 -5.43 29.35
CA GLN A 245 -21.12 -5.43 27.89
C GLN A 245 -19.93 -6.23 27.36
N PRO A 246 -20.01 -6.78 26.13
CA PRO A 246 -18.93 -7.55 25.54
C PRO A 246 -17.59 -6.80 25.58
N ASN A 247 -16.52 -7.51 25.92
CA ASN A 247 -15.19 -6.92 26.01
C ASN A 247 -14.56 -6.65 24.65
N GLU A 248 -13.38 -6.03 24.64
CA GLU A 248 -12.68 -5.59 23.43
C GLU A 248 -12.48 -6.70 22.37
N ILE A 249 -12.28 -7.94 22.83
CA ILE A 249 -12.08 -9.12 21.96
C ILE A 249 -13.42 -9.55 21.37
N LYS A 250 -14.43 -9.75 22.22
CA LYS A 250 -15.78 -10.15 21.78
C LYS A 250 -16.42 -9.15 20.83
N LEU A 251 -16.24 -7.85 21.09
CA LEU A 251 -16.71 -6.79 20.18
C LEU A 251 -16.07 -6.90 18.80
N ALA A 252 -14.78 -7.22 18.71
CA ALA A 252 -14.12 -7.39 17.43
C ALA A 252 -14.71 -8.55 16.63
N ASP A 253 -15.05 -9.66 17.30
CA ASP A 253 -15.66 -10.82 16.64
C ASP A 253 -17.09 -10.53 16.15
N ILE A 254 -17.89 -9.80 16.96
CA ILE A 254 -19.23 -9.35 16.56
C ILE A 254 -19.16 -8.44 15.33
N ILE A 255 -18.28 -7.43 15.35
CA ILE A 255 -18.15 -6.49 14.22
C ILE A 255 -17.69 -7.23 12.95
N LYS A 256 -16.73 -8.15 13.06
CA LYS A 256 -16.29 -8.97 11.94
C LYS A 256 -17.41 -9.83 11.35
N SER A 257 -18.30 -10.35 12.19
CA SER A 257 -19.46 -11.12 11.73
C SER A 257 -20.47 -10.23 11.01
N GLU A 258 -20.91 -9.14 11.64
CA GLU A 258 -21.94 -8.25 11.07
C GLU A 258 -21.47 -7.52 9.81
N LEU A 259 -20.21 -7.08 9.77
CA LEU A 259 -19.62 -6.52 8.55
C LEU A 259 -19.35 -7.61 7.50
N GLY A 260 -18.85 -8.78 7.89
CA GLY A 260 -18.60 -9.89 6.97
C GLY A 260 -19.83 -10.26 6.13
N GLU A 261 -21.00 -10.33 6.76
CA GLU A 261 -22.27 -10.59 6.07
C GLU A 261 -22.63 -9.52 5.02
N GLN A 262 -22.36 -8.22 5.29
CA GLN A 262 -22.63 -7.14 4.34
C GLN A 262 -21.68 -7.11 3.13
N PHE A 263 -20.46 -7.63 3.32
CA PHE A 263 -19.40 -7.69 2.31
C PHE A 263 -19.23 -9.11 1.73
N ASN A 264 -20.28 -9.95 1.75
CA ASN A 264 -20.29 -11.30 1.16
C ASN A 264 -19.15 -12.24 1.67
N ASP A 265 -18.87 -12.22 2.97
CA ASP A 265 -17.86 -13.09 3.63
C ASP A 265 -16.41 -12.95 3.10
N ILE A 266 -16.06 -11.80 2.53
CA ILE A 266 -14.66 -11.46 2.23
C ILE A 266 -13.84 -11.45 3.52
N ASP A 267 -12.55 -11.80 3.42
CA ASP A 267 -11.60 -11.93 4.54
C ASP A 267 -11.89 -10.92 5.66
N ARG A 268 -12.51 -11.47 6.72
CA ARG A 268 -13.02 -10.71 7.86
C ARG A 268 -11.92 -9.92 8.55
N LYS A 269 -10.65 -10.33 8.44
CA LYS A 269 -9.52 -9.64 9.07
C LYS A 269 -9.13 -8.38 8.31
N ASN A 270 -9.06 -8.45 6.98
CA ASN A 270 -8.63 -7.34 6.14
C ASN A 270 -9.75 -6.30 5.91
N VAL A 271 -11.00 -6.76 5.77
CA VAL A 271 -12.18 -5.88 5.71
C VAL A 271 -12.28 -5.05 6.99
N TYR A 272 -12.10 -5.69 8.15
CA TYR A 272 -12.19 -5.04 9.44
C TYR A 272 -11.12 -3.95 9.65
N ALA A 273 -9.86 -4.25 9.35
CA ALA A 273 -8.76 -3.29 9.53
C ALA A 273 -8.92 -2.05 8.65
N ARG A 274 -9.18 -2.26 7.35
CA ARG A 274 -9.35 -1.16 6.40
C ARG A 274 -10.61 -0.35 6.68
N PHE A 275 -11.71 -1.01 7.00
CA PHE A 275 -12.95 -0.32 7.38
C PHE A 275 -12.76 0.53 8.65
N GLN A 276 -11.97 0.05 9.63
CA GLN A 276 -11.67 0.80 10.84
C GLN A 276 -10.90 2.10 10.55
N GLU A 277 -9.88 2.04 9.68
CA GLU A 277 -9.09 3.22 9.28
C GLU A 277 -9.94 4.24 8.52
N GLU A 278 -10.64 3.79 7.48
CA GLU A 278 -11.49 4.67 6.65
C GLU A 278 -12.64 5.28 7.46
N MET A 279 -13.24 4.52 8.37
CA MET A 279 -14.27 5.05 9.26
C MET A 279 -13.68 6.11 10.20
N LEU A 280 -12.49 5.91 10.76
CA LEU A 280 -11.85 6.92 11.61
C LEU A 280 -11.62 8.23 10.86
N ASP A 281 -11.13 8.16 9.63
CA ASP A 281 -10.85 9.34 8.82
C ASP A 281 -12.13 10.02 8.33
N TRP A 282 -13.13 9.24 7.92
CA TRP A 282 -14.47 9.74 7.62
C TRP A 282 -15.07 10.48 8.82
N LEU A 283 -14.91 9.94 10.03
CA LEU A 283 -15.43 10.58 11.25
C LEU A 283 -14.71 11.88 11.60
N LYS A 284 -13.38 11.95 11.42
CA LYS A 284 -12.63 13.20 11.58
C LYS A 284 -13.09 14.27 10.58
N GLU A 285 -13.33 13.87 9.32
CA GLU A 285 -13.79 14.80 8.27
C GLU A 285 -15.17 15.39 8.58
N LYS A 286 -16.05 14.60 9.21
CA LYS A 286 -17.44 14.97 9.49
C LYS A 286 -17.68 15.53 10.90
N GLU A 287 -16.62 15.84 11.63
CA GLU A 287 -16.68 16.26 13.03
C GLU A 287 -17.66 17.43 13.26
N GLY A 288 -18.48 17.31 14.31
CA GLY A 288 -19.41 18.36 14.76
C GLY A 288 -20.74 18.45 14.00
N ARG A 289 -20.98 17.63 12.97
CA ARG A 289 -22.24 17.61 12.20
C ARG A 289 -23.13 16.41 12.55
N PHE A 290 -24.44 16.58 12.38
CA PHE A 290 -25.41 15.48 12.47
C PHE A 290 -25.41 14.72 11.14
N LEU A 291 -25.17 13.41 11.16
CA LEU A 291 -25.09 12.55 9.98
C LEU A 291 -26.41 11.83 9.80
N THR A 292 -26.94 11.90 8.58
CA THR A 292 -28.19 11.23 8.22
C THR A 292 -27.94 9.75 7.97
N HIS A 293 -29.02 8.95 8.01
CA HIS A 293 -28.97 7.57 7.53
C HIS A 293 -28.38 7.46 6.10
N GLU A 294 -28.73 8.38 5.21
CA GLU A 294 -28.21 8.40 3.84
C GLU A 294 -26.71 8.69 3.78
N ASP A 295 -26.18 9.55 4.65
CA ASP A 295 -24.73 9.79 4.76
C ASP A 295 -23.99 8.52 5.16
N GLY A 296 -24.52 7.79 6.15
CA GLY A 296 -23.97 6.50 6.55
C GLY A 296 -24.07 5.45 5.44
N LYS A 297 -25.21 5.36 4.76
CA LYS A 297 -25.42 4.44 3.64
C LYS A 297 -24.48 4.72 2.47
N GLU A 298 -24.24 5.98 2.17
CA GLU A 298 -23.28 6.40 1.13
C GLU A 298 -21.84 6.04 1.52
N PHE A 299 -21.46 6.21 2.79
CA PHE A 299 -20.18 5.73 3.30
C PHE A 299 -20.03 4.21 3.12
N PHE A 300 -21.02 3.42 3.55
CA PHE A 300 -21.01 1.97 3.36
C PHE A 300 -20.99 1.56 1.88
N ARG A 301 -21.67 2.31 0.99
CA ARG A 301 -21.63 2.07 -0.46
C ARG A 301 -20.23 2.30 -1.03
N LYS A 302 -19.57 3.43 -0.69
CA LYS A 302 -18.20 3.72 -1.12
C LYS A 302 -17.21 2.68 -0.60
N MET A 303 -17.29 2.35 0.68
CA MET A 303 -16.48 1.28 1.27
C MET A 303 -16.70 -0.05 0.54
N LYS A 304 -17.95 -0.37 0.20
CA LYS A 304 -18.28 -1.55 -0.60
C LYS A 304 -17.65 -1.47 -1.99
N GLU A 305 -17.65 -0.32 -2.67
CA GLU A 305 -16.98 -0.16 -3.97
C GLU A 305 -15.45 -0.19 -3.90
N GLU A 306 -14.85 0.30 -2.83
CA GLU A 306 -13.39 0.32 -2.65
C GLU A 306 -12.82 -1.02 -2.14
N ILE A 307 -13.63 -1.78 -1.40
CA ILE A 307 -13.31 -3.13 -0.90
C ILE A 307 -13.72 -4.22 -1.93
N LEU A 308 -14.79 -3.98 -2.72
CA LEU A 308 -15.24 -4.89 -3.79
C LEU A 308 -14.79 -4.50 -5.20
N GLY A 309 -14.21 -3.32 -5.38
CA GLY A 309 -13.67 -2.90 -6.67
C GLY A 309 -12.60 -3.87 -7.16
N GLY A 310 -12.54 -4.08 -8.48
CA GLY A 310 -11.57 -5.01 -9.05
C GLY A 310 -10.13 -4.59 -8.74
N PHE A 311 -9.33 -5.54 -8.26
CA PHE A 311 -7.93 -5.30 -7.91
C PHE A 311 -7.09 -5.14 -9.17
N ARG A 312 -6.41 -4.01 -9.37
CA ARG A 312 -5.39 -3.85 -10.42
C ARG A 312 -4.01 -3.67 -9.80
N PHE A 313 -3.20 -4.73 -9.82
CA PHE A 313 -1.83 -4.70 -9.30
C PHE A 313 -0.83 -4.69 -10.46
N GLU A 314 -0.01 -3.63 -10.55
CA GLU A 314 1.04 -3.46 -11.57
C GLU A 314 0.59 -3.55 -13.04
N VAL A 315 -0.71 -3.44 -13.30
CA VAL A 315 -1.29 -3.54 -14.64
C VAL A 315 -1.05 -2.26 -15.43
N ARG A 316 -0.49 -2.41 -16.64
CA ARG A 316 -0.14 -1.30 -17.53
C ARG A 316 -1.08 -1.26 -18.73
N ASN A 317 -1.38 -0.06 -19.22
CA ASN A 317 -2.15 0.12 -20.45
C ASN A 317 -1.33 -0.29 -21.68
N PRO A 318 -1.96 -0.85 -22.74
CA PRO A 318 -1.26 -1.15 -23.98
C PRO A 318 -0.82 0.13 -24.70
N VAL A 319 0.25 0.04 -25.50
CA VAL A 319 0.69 1.18 -26.31
C VAL A 319 -0.38 1.59 -27.33
N GLY A 320 -0.62 2.89 -27.50
CA GLY A 320 -1.66 3.41 -28.40
C GLY A 320 -1.45 3.06 -29.88
N SER A 321 -0.22 2.69 -30.28
CA SER A 321 0.15 2.24 -31.61
C SER A 321 -0.07 0.74 -31.86
N PHE A 322 -0.57 -0.02 -30.88
CA PHE A 322 -0.82 -1.45 -31.04
C PHE A 322 -1.74 -1.73 -32.24
N THR A 323 -1.27 -2.57 -33.15
CA THR A 323 -1.90 -2.89 -34.44
C THR A 323 -1.60 -4.33 -34.81
N GLY A 324 -2.50 -4.97 -35.57
CA GLY A 324 -2.42 -6.40 -35.87
C GLY A 324 -2.85 -7.30 -34.70
N ARG A 325 -2.55 -8.60 -34.81
CA ARG A 325 -2.73 -9.66 -33.80
C ARG A 325 -4.16 -9.94 -33.34
N LYS A 326 -5.15 -9.63 -34.17
CA LYS A 326 -6.58 -9.89 -33.84
C LYS A 326 -6.83 -11.39 -33.66
N THR A 327 -6.34 -12.19 -34.60
CA THR A 327 -6.39 -13.65 -34.57
C THR A 327 -5.73 -14.23 -33.32
N GLU A 328 -4.57 -13.71 -32.93
CA GLU A 328 -3.84 -14.15 -31.74
C GLU A 328 -4.55 -13.74 -30.45
N LEU A 329 -5.16 -12.54 -30.39
CA LEU A 329 -6.01 -12.13 -29.27
C LEU A 329 -7.25 -13.03 -29.12
N GLU A 330 -7.89 -13.39 -30.24
CA GLU A 330 -9.04 -14.30 -30.26
C GLU A 330 -8.63 -15.70 -29.80
N LYS A 331 -7.56 -16.27 -30.36
CA LYS A 331 -7.00 -17.56 -29.92
C LYS A 331 -6.56 -17.55 -28.47
N LEU A 332 -6.03 -16.44 -27.97
CA LEU A 332 -5.66 -16.28 -26.57
C LEU A 332 -6.90 -16.30 -25.67
N HIS A 333 -7.95 -15.57 -26.06
CA HIS A 333 -9.22 -15.57 -25.33
C HIS A 333 -9.84 -16.96 -25.30
N GLU A 334 -9.95 -17.62 -26.45
CA GLU A 334 -10.44 -19.00 -26.55
C GLU A 334 -9.61 -19.95 -25.68
N SER A 335 -8.27 -19.84 -25.73
CA SER A 335 -7.39 -20.72 -24.95
C SER A 335 -7.50 -20.52 -23.44
N ILE A 336 -7.77 -19.30 -22.98
CA ILE A 336 -8.00 -19.03 -21.55
C ILE A 336 -9.41 -19.50 -21.16
N GLN A 337 -10.42 -19.37 -22.03
CA GLN A 337 -11.81 -19.71 -21.72
C GLN A 337 -12.19 -21.19 -21.96
N GLU A 338 -11.42 -21.94 -22.76
CA GLU A 338 -11.66 -23.36 -23.04
C GLU A 338 -11.49 -24.23 -21.78
N ASN A 339 -12.62 -24.58 -21.15
CA ASN A 339 -12.72 -25.65 -20.15
C ASN A 339 -12.45 -27.01 -20.82
N GLN A 340 -11.22 -27.53 -20.74
CA GLN A 340 -10.98 -28.93 -21.08
C GLN A 340 -10.88 -29.76 -19.82
N GLY A 341 -11.92 -30.57 -19.59
CA GLY A 341 -12.02 -31.53 -18.52
C GLY A 341 -10.92 -32.59 -18.62
N VAL A 342 -9.83 -32.37 -17.88
CA VAL A 342 -9.09 -33.41 -17.16
C VAL A 342 -8.62 -32.74 -15.87
N ALA A 343 -8.76 -33.44 -14.75
CA ALA A 343 -8.45 -32.99 -13.41
C ALA A 343 -6.98 -32.55 -13.24
N THR A 344 -6.67 -31.29 -13.55
CA THR A 344 -5.49 -30.58 -13.04
C THR A 344 -5.92 -29.35 -12.26
N VAL A 345 -5.25 -29.12 -11.13
CA VAL A 345 -5.68 -28.23 -10.05
C VAL A 345 -5.75 -26.74 -10.47
N ILE A 346 -5.16 -26.36 -11.61
CA ILE A 346 -5.24 -25.00 -12.19
C ILE A 346 -6.07 -25.06 -13.47
N SER A 347 -7.16 -24.31 -13.56
CA SER A 347 -8.13 -24.46 -14.65
C SER A 347 -7.75 -23.75 -15.96
N GLN A 348 -6.88 -22.72 -15.96
CA GLN A 348 -6.65 -21.89 -17.16
C GLN A 348 -5.23 -21.30 -17.21
N LEU A 349 -4.22 -22.12 -17.46
CA LEU A 349 -2.82 -21.67 -17.63
C LEU A 349 -2.47 -21.58 -19.12
N VAL A 350 -2.19 -20.39 -19.62
CA VAL A 350 -1.77 -20.17 -21.02
C VAL A 350 -0.47 -19.40 -21.05
N SER A 351 0.49 -19.83 -21.89
CA SER A 351 1.71 -19.07 -22.14
C SER A 351 1.70 -18.44 -23.54
N ILE A 352 2.13 -17.18 -23.66
CA ILE A 352 2.48 -16.54 -24.93
C ILE A 352 3.98 -16.67 -25.09
N SER A 353 4.44 -17.41 -26.09
CA SER A 353 5.87 -17.67 -26.33
C SER A 353 6.35 -17.04 -27.64
N GLY A 354 7.63 -16.67 -27.74
CA GLY A 354 8.15 -16.07 -28.98
C GLY A 354 9.45 -15.28 -28.79
N LEU A 355 10.04 -14.81 -29.88
CA LEU A 355 11.31 -14.05 -29.83
C LEU A 355 11.21 -12.77 -29.00
N GLY A 356 12.35 -12.26 -28.54
CA GLY A 356 12.42 -10.95 -27.88
C GLY A 356 11.86 -9.85 -28.80
N GLY A 357 10.98 -9.01 -28.27
CA GLY A 357 10.42 -7.89 -29.04
C GLY A 357 9.37 -8.19 -30.08
N ILE A 358 8.81 -9.38 -30.02
CA ILE A 358 7.74 -9.80 -30.94
C ILE A 358 6.33 -9.29 -30.53
N GLY A 359 6.23 -8.64 -29.36
CA GLY A 359 4.98 -8.02 -28.87
C GLY A 359 4.18 -8.83 -27.83
N LYS A 360 4.77 -9.83 -27.16
CA LYS A 360 4.06 -10.69 -26.18
C LYS A 360 3.43 -9.92 -25.02
N THR A 361 4.21 -9.05 -24.38
CA THR A 361 3.76 -8.21 -23.26
C THR A 361 2.65 -7.26 -23.71
N GLU A 362 2.75 -6.69 -24.92
CA GLU A 362 1.70 -5.84 -25.48
C GLU A 362 0.43 -6.62 -25.83
N LEU A 363 0.55 -7.86 -26.31
CA LEU A 363 -0.59 -8.75 -26.53
C LEU A 363 -1.33 -9.03 -25.22
N ALA A 364 -0.60 -9.30 -24.13
CA ALA A 364 -1.18 -9.47 -22.79
C ALA A 364 -1.88 -8.20 -22.28
N ARG A 365 -1.26 -7.02 -22.44
CA ARG A 365 -1.88 -5.73 -22.08
C ARG A 365 -3.16 -5.46 -22.87
N LYS A 366 -3.14 -5.74 -24.18
CA LYS A 366 -4.32 -5.57 -25.05
C LYS A 366 -5.44 -6.55 -24.71
N TYR A 367 -5.08 -7.77 -24.32
CA TYR A 367 -6.04 -8.75 -23.80
C TYR A 367 -6.75 -8.22 -22.54
N ILE A 368 -5.98 -7.72 -21.57
CA ILE A 368 -6.52 -7.15 -20.33
C ILE A 368 -7.45 -5.95 -20.63
N GLU A 369 -7.02 -5.02 -21.50
CA GLU A 369 -7.85 -3.87 -21.87
C GLU A 369 -9.22 -4.29 -22.41
N LYS A 370 -9.27 -5.37 -23.20
CA LYS A 370 -10.51 -5.86 -23.82
C LYS A 370 -11.34 -6.75 -22.89
N HIS A 371 -10.70 -7.54 -22.02
CA HIS A 371 -11.31 -8.64 -21.27
C HIS A 371 -11.24 -8.50 -19.74
N SER A 372 -10.79 -7.37 -19.17
CA SER A 372 -10.66 -7.25 -17.71
C SER A 372 -11.97 -7.47 -16.96
N LYS A 373 -13.11 -7.16 -17.58
CA LYS A 373 -14.45 -7.35 -17.00
C LYS A 373 -14.81 -8.82 -16.82
N ASP A 374 -14.24 -9.73 -17.62
CA ASP A 374 -14.49 -11.17 -17.52
C ASP A 374 -13.92 -11.75 -16.20
N TYR A 375 -13.03 -11.00 -15.55
CA TYR A 375 -12.36 -11.32 -14.29
C TYR A 375 -12.76 -10.37 -13.15
N ASP A 376 -13.96 -9.78 -13.20
CA ASP A 376 -14.44 -8.77 -12.23
C ASP A 376 -13.45 -7.60 -12.02
N ASN A 377 -12.60 -7.33 -13.01
CA ASN A 377 -11.45 -6.42 -12.98
C ASN A 377 -10.36 -6.74 -11.95
N ASN A 378 -10.30 -7.97 -11.42
CA ASN A 378 -9.21 -8.48 -10.59
C ASN A 378 -8.04 -8.95 -11.46
N ILE A 379 -7.15 -8.03 -11.81
CA ILE A 379 -5.99 -8.25 -12.67
C ILE A 379 -4.71 -8.01 -11.86
N ILE A 380 -3.89 -9.05 -11.75
CA ILE A 380 -2.63 -9.03 -11.00
C ILE A 380 -1.49 -9.25 -12.00
N TRP A 381 -0.58 -8.28 -12.11
CA TRP A 381 0.63 -8.39 -12.93
C TRP A 381 1.83 -8.69 -12.04
N ILE A 382 2.55 -9.76 -12.35
CA ILE A 382 3.72 -10.25 -11.62
C ILE A 382 4.94 -10.16 -12.55
N ASN A 383 6.00 -9.52 -12.08
CA ASN A 383 7.28 -9.53 -12.79
C ASN A 383 7.98 -10.88 -12.57
N ALA A 384 7.93 -11.75 -13.58
CA ALA A 384 8.45 -13.11 -13.53
C ALA A 384 9.85 -13.25 -14.16
N ALA A 385 10.58 -12.15 -14.31
CA ALA A 385 11.93 -12.15 -14.89
C ALA A 385 12.93 -12.97 -14.06
N THR A 386 12.89 -12.88 -12.73
CA THR A 386 13.69 -13.70 -11.81
C THR A 386 12.88 -14.18 -10.61
N TYR A 387 13.43 -15.10 -9.83
CA TYR A 387 12.86 -15.50 -8.56
C TYR A 387 12.63 -14.32 -7.62
N GLU A 388 13.64 -13.46 -7.47
CA GLU A 388 13.62 -12.30 -6.58
C GLU A 388 12.54 -11.30 -6.98
N THR A 389 12.37 -11.05 -8.29
CA THR A 389 11.31 -10.14 -8.76
C THR A 389 9.92 -10.69 -8.47
N MET A 390 9.74 -12.02 -8.56
CA MET A 390 8.47 -12.66 -8.18
C MET A 390 8.21 -12.55 -6.69
N VAL A 391 9.21 -12.86 -5.86
CA VAL A 391 9.14 -12.69 -4.40
C VAL A 391 8.73 -11.26 -4.07
N GLU A 392 9.38 -10.26 -4.67
CA GLU A 392 9.06 -8.85 -4.44
C GLU A 392 7.61 -8.51 -4.86
N SER A 393 7.18 -8.92 -6.06
CA SER A 393 5.81 -8.69 -6.53
C SER A 393 4.78 -9.29 -5.56
N PHE A 394 4.98 -10.51 -5.08
CA PHE A 394 4.06 -11.15 -4.13
C PHE A 394 4.09 -10.49 -2.74
N LEU A 395 5.26 -10.14 -2.21
CA LEU A 395 5.38 -9.43 -0.93
C LEU A 395 4.67 -8.07 -0.98
N ARG A 396 4.81 -7.34 -2.09
CA ARG A 396 4.14 -6.05 -2.30
C ARG A 396 2.64 -6.19 -2.46
N LEU A 397 2.18 -7.19 -3.22
CA LEU A 397 0.76 -7.49 -3.34
C LEU A 397 0.17 -7.81 -1.97
N ALA A 398 0.81 -8.73 -1.24
CA ALA A 398 0.42 -9.15 0.10
C ALA A 398 0.37 -7.98 1.09
N LYS A 399 1.46 -7.24 1.26
CA LYS A 399 1.56 -6.13 2.23
C LYS A 399 0.79 -4.90 1.80
N GLY A 400 0.95 -4.48 0.55
CA GLY A 400 0.48 -3.17 0.07
C GLY A 400 -1.00 -3.14 -0.30
N LEU A 401 -1.51 -4.20 -0.93
CA LEU A 401 -2.89 -4.22 -1.44
C LEU A 401 -3.81 -5.12 -0.60
N LEU A 402 -3.27 -6.20 -0.04
CA LEU A 402 -4.08 -7.23 0.63
C LEU A 402 -4.00 -7.19 2.16
N GLY A 403 -3.06 -6.45 2.77
CA GLY A 403 -2.88 -6.44 4.23
C GLY A 403 -2.45 -7.78 4.84
N ILE A 404 -1.95 -8.71 4.02
CA ILE A 404 -1.47 -10.02 4.47
C ILE A 404 -0.12 -9.82 5.19
N PRO A 405 0.02 -10.29 6.44
CA PRO A 405 1.31 -10.24 7.15
C PRO A 405 2.37 -11.03 6.38
N THR A 406 3.53 -10.40 6.18
CA THR A 406 4.65 -10.96 5.39
C THR A 406 5.91 -11.22 6.21
N GLU A 407 6.02 -10.62 7.40
CA GLU A 407 7.18 -10.70 8.29
C GLU A 407 7.36 -12.13 8.82
N ASP A 408 8.61 -12.64 8.77
CA ASP A 408 9.03 -13.99 9.23
C ASP A 408 8.28 -15.17 8.60
N ARG A 409 7.63 -14.97 7.46
CA ARG A 409 6.92 -16.02 6.73
C ARG A 409 7.71 -16.47 5.51
N ASP A 410 7.62 -17.76 5.23
CA ASP A 410 8.07 -18.30 3.96
C ASP A 410 7.20 -17.77 2.81
N ILE A 411 7.81 -17.60 1.65
CA ILE A 411 7.13 -17.04 0.48
C ILE A 411 5.96 -17.93 0.02
N GLU A 412 6.08 -19.25 0.17
CA GLU A 412 5.04 -20.21 -0.22
C GLU A 412 3.75 -19.98 0.59
N SER A 413 3.89 -19.72 1.88
CA SER A 413 2.79 -19.37 2.77
C SER A 413 2.13 -18.03 2.39
N ILE A 414 2.92 -17.05 1.95
CA ILE A 414 2.41 -15.75 1.49
C ILE A 414 1.66 -15.91 0.17
N VAL A 415 2.25 -16.62 -0.80
CA VAL A 415 1.62 -16.95 -2.09
C VAL A 415 0.30 -17.69 -1.87
N ARG A 416 0.26 -18.67 -0.95
CA ARG A 416 -0.96 -19.38 -0.58
C ARG A 416 -2.05 -18.44 -0.07
N ASP A 417 -1.72 -17.54 0.85
CA ASP A 417 -2.69 -16.60 1.40
C ASP A 417 -3.18 -15.58 0.35
N VAL A 418 -2.30 -15.15 -0.56
CA VAL A 418 -2.67 -14.32 -1.70
C VAL A 418 -3.70 -15.05 -2.56
N TYR A 419 -3.46 -16.31 -2.93
CA TYR A 419 -4.44 -17.07 -3.71
C TYR A 419 -5.72 -17.38 -2.93
N ALA A 420 -5.63 -17.67 -1.63
CA ALA A 420 -6.80 -17.85 -0.78
C ALA A 420 -7.69 -16.59 -0.74
N PHE A 421 -7.08 -15.39 -0.78
CA PHE A 421 -7.82 -14.14 -0.88
C PHE A 421 -8.64 -14.02 -2.18
N PHE A 422 -8.11 -14.57 -3.30
CA PHE A 422 -8.77 -14.58 -4.60
C PHE A 422 -9.61 -15.84 -4.88
N ALA A 423 -9.63 -16.83 -3.98
CA ALA A 423 -10.29 -18.13 -4.20
C ALA A 423 -11.81 -18.06 -4.42
N LYS A 424 -12.47 -16.94 -4.12
CA LYS A 424 -13.90 -16.71 -4.37
C LYS A 424 -14.14 -15.56 -5.34
N ARG A 425 -13.13 -15.25 -6.17
CA ARG A 425 -13.12 -14.11 -7.08
C ARG A 425 -12.55 -14.54 -8.41
N LYS A 426 -13.27 -14.28 -9.51
CA LYS A 426 -12.68 -14.37 -10.84
C LYS A 426 -11.50 -13.41 -10.90
N SER A 427 -10.34 -13.92 -11.30
CA SER A 427 -9.11 -13.14 -11.32
C SER A 427 -8.15 -13.63 -12.40
N LEU A 428 -7.34 -12.72 -12.94
CA LEU A 428 -6.32 -12.99 -13.93
C LEU A 428 -4.94 -12.60 -13.38
N PHE A 429 -4.04 -13.57 -13.27
CA PHE A 429 -2.65 -13.37 -12.90
C PHE A 429 -1.78 -13.42 -14.16
N VAL A 430 -1.01 -12.36 -14.42
CA VAL A 430 -0.10 -12.25 -15.56
C VAL A 430 1.34 -12.33 -15.07
N PHE A 431 2.05 -13.41 -15.41
CA PHE A 431 3.47 -13.59 -15.14
C PHE A 431 4.27 -13.15 -16.37
N ASP A 432 4.78 -11.92 -16.35
CA ASP A 432 5.50 -11.34 -17.49
C ASP A 432 6.99 -11.65 -17.43
N ASN A 433 7.58 -12.04 -18.57
CA ASN A 433 8.99 -12.41 -18.72
C ASN A 433 9.44 -13.68 -17.98
N ALA A 434 8.54 -14.64 -17.77
CA ALA A 434 8.92 -15.93 -17.18
C ALA A 434 9.93 -16.67 -18.08
N GLU A 435 11.01 -17.20 -17.50
CA GLU A 435 12.04 -17.93 -18.26
C GLU A 435 11.81 -19.46 -18.23
N GLU A 436 11.53 -20.01 -17.04
CA GLU A 436 11.43 -21.46 -16.85
C GLU A 436 10.29 -21.86 -15.88
N TYR A 437 9.71 -23.04 -16.12
CA TYR A 437 8.67 -23.61 -15.25
C TYR A 437 9.25 -24.12 -13.93
N ARG A 438 10.36 -24.85 -14.02
CA ARG A 438 11.17 -25.37 -12.91
C ARG A 438 12.64 -25.22 -13.31
N SER A 439 13.47 -24.78 -12.37
CA SER A 439 14.92 -24.73 -12.53
C SER A 439 15.60 -25.80 -11.66
N GLU A 440 16.84 -26.17 -12.01
CA GLU A 440 17.68 -27.06 -11.20
C GLU A 440 18.42 -26.23 -10.12
N GLY A 441 18.22 -26.52 -8.82
CA GLY A 441 18.94 -25.85 -7.72
C GLY A 441 18.04 -25.35 -6.58
N GLN A 442 18.44 -24.25 -5.93
CA GLN A 442 17.64 -23.57 -4.88
C GLN A 442 16.49 -22.72 -5.45
N ASP A 443 16.52 -22.45 -6.75
CA ASP A 443 15.49 -21.74 -7.46
C ASP A 443 14.47 -22.77 -8.01
N ALA A 444 13.17 -22.53 -7.83
CA ALA A 444 12.12 -23.49 -8.20
C ALA A 444 11.34 -23.08 -9.47
N GLY A 445 11.86 -22.11 -10.21
CA GLY A 445 11.18 -21.48 -11.34
C GLY A 445 9.87 -20.81 -10.91
N ILE A 446 8.94 -20.64 -11.86
CA ILE A 446 7.63 -20.04 -11.53
C ILE A 446 6.70 -21.00 -10.77
N SER A 447 6.98 -22.31 -10.76
CA SER A 447 6.02 -23.33 -10.30
C SER A 447 5.55 -23.15 -8.85
N GLN A 448 6.43 -22.70 -7.96
CA GLN A 448 6.10 -22.40 -6.55
C GLN A 448 5.18 -21.19 -6.37
N PHE A 449 5.10 -20.32 -7.38
CA PHE A 449 4.26 -19.13 -7.38
C PHE A 449 2.91 -19.37 -8.07
N LEU A 450 2.65 -20.59 -8.55
CA LEU A 450 1.40 -20.94 -9.22
C LEU A 450 0.35 -21.49 -8.24
N PRO A 451 -0.95 -21.36 -8.55
CA PRO A 451 -2.04 -21.71 -7.61
C PRO A 451 -2.27 -23.21 -7.39
N SER A 452 -1.62 -24.13 -8.13
CA SER A 452 -1.95 -25.58 -8.19
C SER A 452 -1.87 -26.35 -6.89
N HIS A 453 -1.20 -25.84 -5.86
CA HIS A 453 -0.99 -26.58 -4.62
C HIS A 453 -1.84 -26.07 -3.46
N PHE A 454 -2.63 -25.00 -3.68
CA PHE A 454 -3.20 -24.21 -2.60
C PHE A 454 -4.74 -24.15 -2.58
N LEU A 455 -5.41 -24.50 -3.67
CA LEU A 455 -6.85 -24.28 -3.86
C LEU A 455 -7.65 -25.59 -3.91
N SER A 456 -8.88 -25.54 -3.38
CA SER A 456 -9.83 -26.66 -3.35
C SER A 456 -10.58 -26.79 -4.68
N SER A 457 -11.33 -27.89 -4.86
CA SER A 457 -12.15 -28.10 -6.06
C SER A 457 -13.28 -27.11 -6.23
N ASP A 458 -13.75 -26.53 -5.12
CA ASP A 458 -14.97 -25.69 -5.05
C ASP A 458 -14.66 -24.19 -5.15
N ASP A 459 -13.39 -23.81 -5.30
CA ASP A 459 -12.93 -22.41 -5.39
C ASP A 459 -13.06 -21.86 -6.83
N ASP A 460 -13.31 -20.56 -6.96
CA ASP A 460 -13.14 -19.81 -8.22
C ASP A 460 -11.63 -19.72 -8.53
N LYS A 461 -11.17 -20.70 -9.31
CA LYS A 461 -9.76 -20.83 -9.65
C LYS A 461 -9.26 -19.63 -10.49
N PRO A 462 -8.16 -18.97 -10.10
CA PRO A 462 -7.59 -17.85 -10.85
C PRO A 462 -7.05 -18.31 -12.21
N SER A 463 -7.31 -17.50 -13.23
CA SER A 463 -6.73 -17.67 -14.57
C SER A 463 -5.30 -17.16 -14.57
N VAL A 464 -4.40 -17.83 -15.29
CA VAL A 464 -2.98 -17.47 -15.34
C VAL A 464 -2.51 -17.32 -16.77
N LEU A 465 -1.94 -16.16 -17.07
CA LEU A 465 -1.30 -15.84 -18.33
C LEU A 465 0.20 -15.67 -18.12
N ILE A 466 1.02 -16.36 -18.90
CA ILE A 466 2.48 -16.28 -18.83
C ILE A 466 3.00 -15.65 -20.12
N THR A 467 3.93 -14.70 -20.07
CA THR A 467 4.69 -14.28 -21.25
C THR A 467 6.13 -14.78 -21.14
N SER A 468 6.65 -15.41 -22.20
CA SER A 468 7.97 -16.04 -22.16
C SER A 468 8.71 -16.03 -23.50
N ARG A 469 10.04 -16.09 -23.46
CA ARG A 469 10.85 -16.45 -24.63
C ARG A 469 10.92 -17.95 -24.86
N ASN A 470 10.83 -18.72 -23.78
CA ASN A 470 10.83 -20.18 -23.82
C ASN A 470 9.51 -20.67 -24.44
N GLN A 471 9.63 -21.57 -25.41
CA GLN A 471 8.49 -22.17 -26.11
C GLN A 471 8.05 -23.49 -25.49
N LYS A 472 8.82 -24.03 -24.53
CA LYS A 472 8.58 -25.33 -23.91
C LYS A 472 8.24 -25.15 -22.44
N TRP A 473 6.96 -25.33 -22.11
CA TRP A 473 6.40 -25.13 -20.76
C TRP A 473 5.77 -26.40 -20.17
N GLY A 474 6.32 -27.58 -20.49
CA GLY A 474 5.74 -28.85 -20.07
C GLY A 474 4.31 -29.04 -20.62
N ASP A 475 3.34 -29.28 -19.74
CA ASP A 475 1.91 -29.49 -20.09
C ASP A 475 1.12 -28.18 -20.30
N ILE A 476 1.76 -27.02 -20.18
CA ILE A 476 1.11 -25.72 -20.34
C ILE A 476 0.91 -25.41 -21.83
N LYS A 477 -0.34 -25.07 -22.21
CA LYS A 477 -0.66 -24.63 -23.58
C LYS A 477 0.15 -23.36 -23.93
N ALA A 478 0.97 -23.44 -24.96
CA ALA A 478 1.74 -22.32 -25.47
C ALA A 478 1.13 -21.80 -26.77
N LEU A 479 0.77 -20.51 -26.79
CA LEU A 479 0.42 -19.75 -27.98
C LEU A 479 1.72 -19.14 -28.55
N PRO A 480 2.27 -19.67 -29.65
CA PRO A 480 3.44 -19.10 -30.28
C PRO A 480 3.08 -17.77 -30.96
N LEU A 481 3.81 -16.72 -30.62
CA LEU A 481 3.75 -15.41 -31.25
C LEU A 481 4.95 -15.29 -32.21
N GLY A 482 4.65 -15.42 -33.50
CA GLY A 482 5.62 -15.30 -34.60
C GLY A 482 5.85 -13.84 -35.02
N THR A 483 6.50 -13.61 -36.16
CA THR A 483 6.56 -12.28 -36.81
C THR A 483 5.18 -11.76 -37.19
N PHE A 484 5.08 -10.52 -37.68
CA PHE A 484 3.84 -10.10 -38.32
C PHE A 484 3.58 -10.97 -39.55
N THR A 485 2.31 -11.21 -39.83
CA THR A 485 1.93 -11.71 -41.15
C THR A 485 2.18 -10.62 -42.19
N GLU A 486 2.17 -11.00 -43.47
CA GLU A 486 2.26 -10.03 -44.57
C GLU A 486 1.16 -8.96 -44.45
N THR A 487 -0.08 -9.38 -44.19
CA THR A 487 -1.23 -8.48 -44.03
C THR A 487 -1.06 -7.52 -42.85
N GLU A 488 -0.60 -8.02 -41.70
CA GLU A 488 -0.33 -7.19 -40.52
C GLU A 488 0.78 -6.17 -40.79
N SER A 489 1.83 -6.58 -41.50
CA SER A 489 2.94 -5.69 -41.87
C SER A 489 2.48 -4.58 -42.81
N ILE A 490 1.70 -4.93 -43.83
CA ILE A 490 1.13 -3.97 -44.79
C ILE A 490 0.22 -2.97 -44.06
N ASP A 491 -0.69 -3.46 -43.22
CA ASP A 491 -1.62 -2.61 -42.46
C ASP A 491 -0.87 -1.69 -41.50
N PHE A 492 0.18 -2.19 -40.83
CA PHE A 492 1.05 -1.41 -39.97
C PHE A 492 1.73 -0.27 -40.74
N ILE A 493 2.39 -0.59 -41.87
CA ILE A 493 3.12 0.39 -42.69
C ILE A 493 2.15 1.45 -43.24
N ARG A 494 1.03 1.04 -43.83
CA ARG A 494 0.01 1.96 -44.38
C ARG A 494 -0.48 2.95 -43.32
N LYS A 495 -0.83 2.44 -42.14
CA LYS A 495 -1.33 3.27 -41.04
C LYS A 495 -0.24 4.21 -40.51
N ALA A 496 1.00 3.73 -40.39
CA ALA A 496 2.10 4.53 -39.85
C ALA A 496 2.50 5.68 -40.78
N LEU A 497 2.46 5.46 -42.10
CA LEU A 497 2.85 6.42 -43.13
C LEU A 497 1.67 7.22 -43.74
N ASP A 498 0.43 7.00 -43.26
CA ASP A 498 -0.82 7.58 -43.81
C ASP A 498 -0.97 7.39 -45.34
N ILE A 499 -0.59 6.21 -45.83
CA ILE A 499 -0.68 5.85 -47.26
C ILE A 499 -2.11 5.38 -47.57
N LYS A 500 -2.79 6.09 -48.47
CA LYS A 500 -4.18 5.81 -48.90
C LYS A 500 -4.27 5.22 -50.30
N ASP A 501 -3.18 5.25 -51.06
CA ASP A 501 -3.14 4.82 -52.45
C ASP A 501 -2.67 3.36 -52.58
N VAL A 502 -3.33 2.61 -53.46
CA VAL A 502 -3.02 1.19 -53.77
C VAL A 502 -1.79 1.08 -54.69
N SER A 503 -1.38 2.17 -55.35
CA SER A 503 -0.23 2.18 -56.27
C SER A 503 1.12 1.86 -55.59
N GLN A 504 1.25 2.10 -54.28
CA GLN A 504 2.46 1.84 -53.49
C GLN A 504 2.51 0.44 -52.87
N GLU A 505 1.57 -0.45 -53.21
CA GLU A 505 1.45 -1.77 -52.58
C GLU A 505 2.72 -2.61 -52.70
N ASN A 506 3.35 -2.61 -53.88
CA ASN A 506 4.57 -3.37 -54.12
C ASN A 506 5.74 -2.85 -53.29
N GLU A 507 5.83 -1.54 -53.06
CA GLU A 507 6.89 -0.96 -52.23
C GLU A 507 6.67 -1.28 -50.74
N ILE A 508 5.42 -1.22 -50.28
CA ILE A 508 5.04 -1.60 -48.91
C ILE A 508 5.38 -3.08 -48.66
N LYS A 509 5.04 -3.97 -49.59
CA LYS A 509 5.40 -5.39 -49.53
C LYS A 509 6.92 -5.58 -49.50
N ASN A 510 7.65 -4.91 -50.39
CA ASN A 510 9.10 -5.01 -50.44
C ASN A 510 9.78 -4.53 -49.14
N LEU A 511 9.28 -3.46 -48.53
CA LEU A 511 9.73 -3.03 -47.20
C LEU A 511 9.45 -4.08 -46.13
N ALA A 512 8.24 -4.65 -46.14
CA ALA A 512 7.85 -5.69 -45.20
C ALA A 512 8.73 -6.95 -45.30
N GLU A 513 8.98 -7.42 -46.52
CA GLU A 513 9.84 -8.56 -46.84
C GLU A 513 11.32 -8.29 -46.49
N THR A 514 11.84 -7.13 -46.87
CA THR A 514 13.23 -6.71 -46.57
C THR A 514 13.49 -6.70 -45.06
N LEU A 515 12.50 -6.29 -44.27
CA LEU A 515 12.56 -6.25 -42.81
C LEU A 515 12.04 -7.55 -42.16
N GLN A 516 11.83 -8.60 -42.96
CA GLN A 516 11.43 -9.95 -42.54
C GLN A 516 10.17 -9.95 -41.65
N HIS A 517 9.28 -8.97 -41.83
CA HIS A 517 8.07 -8.77 -41.02
C HIS A 517 8.32 -8.61 -39.52
N PHE A 518 9.52 -8.18 -39.11
CA PHE A 518 9.84 -7.96 -37.71
C PHE A 518 9.20 -6.66 -37.19
N PRO A 519 8.31 -6.73 -36.17
CA PRO A 519 7.56 -5.55 -35.71
C PRO A 519 8.43 -4.35 -35.33
N LEU A 520 9.54 -4.60 -34.60
CA LEU A 520 10.43 -3.53 -34.17
C LEU A 520 11.20 -2.90 -35.33
N ALA A 521 11.72 -3.71 -36.25
CA ALA A 521 12.45 -3.21 -37.41
C ALA A 521 11.53 -2.40 -38.32
N LEU A 522 10.29 -2.87 -38.53
CA LEU A 522 9.25 -2.14 -39.24
C LEU A 522 8.95 -0.81 -38.56
N GLN A 523 8.75 -0.80 -37.24
CA GLN A 523 8.46 0.42 -36.47
C GLN A 523 9.56 1.47 -36.62
N GLN A 524 10.83 1.08 -36.51
CA GLN A 524 11.96 1.99 -36.67
C GLN A 524 12.07 2.50 -38.12
N ALA A 525 11.87 1.65 -39.12
CA ALA A 525 11.92 2.04 -40.52
C ALA A 525 10.82 3.04 -40.89
N VAL A 526 9.57 2.79 -40.51
CA VAL A 526 8.46 3.71 -40.81
C VAL A 526 8.59 5.03 -40.05
N ALA A 527 9.10 5.00 -38.80
CA ALA A 527 9.42 6.22 -38.06
C ALA A 527 10.48 7.03 -38.80
N TYR A 528 11.57 6.39 -39.25
CA TYR A 528 12.61 7.05 -40.02
C TYR A 528 12.06 7.66 -41.32
N ILE A 529 11.31 6.88 -42.12
CA ILE A 529 10.74 7.36 -43.39
C ILE A 529 9.87 8.59 -43.15
N LYS A 530 8.97 8.53 -42.17
CA LYS A 530 8.07 9.62 -41.81
C LYS A 530 8.82 10.89 -41.40
N GLU A 531 9.78 10.78 -40.48
CA GLU A 531 10.54 11.95 -40.01
C GLU A 531 11.41 12.56 -41.12
N ARG A 532 11.96 11.74 -42.01
CA ARG A 532 12.70 12.22 -43.18
C ARG A 532 11.80 12.92 -44.19
N ASP A 533 10.62 12.38 -44.46
CA ASP A 533 9.66 13.00 -45.38
C ASP A 533 9.20 14.35 -44.83
N ILE A 534 8.84 14.44 -43.54
CA ILE A 534 8.49 15.70 -42.86
C ILE A 534 9.61 16.74 -43.02
N ALA A 535 10.87 16.35 -42.77
CA ALA A 535 12.00 17.26 -42.88
C ALA A 535 12.27 17.75 -44.32
N LEU A 536 12.09 16.89 -45.32
CA LEU A 536 12.35 17.22 -46.73
C LEU A 536 11.18 17.93 -47.42
N LYS A 537 9.95 17.75 -46.92
CA LYS A 537 8.75 18.40 -47.45
C LYS A 537 8.86 19.93 -47.46
N ASN A 538 9.55 20.48 -46.47
CA ASN A 538 9.78 21.93 -46.35
C ASN A 538 10.68 22.51 -47.44
N VAL A 539 11.44 21.67 -48.15
CA VAL A 539 12.29 22.07 -49.29
C VAL A 539 11.78 21.52 -50.63
N GLY A 540 10.51 21.10 -50.68
CA GLY A 540 9.87 20.59 -51.91
C GLY A 540 10.32 19.20 -52.34
N LEU A 541 11.02 18.46 -51.47
CA LEU A 541 11.44 17.08 -51.70
C LEU A 541 10.56 16.12 -50.91
N ARG A 542 10.49 14.86 -51.35
CA ARG A 542 9.87 13.77 -50.58
C ARG A 542 10.91 12.74 -50.19
N PHE A 543 10.63 12.00 -49.12
CA PHE A 543 11.39 10.81 -48.75
C PHE A 543 10.47 9.61 -48.78
N GLU A 544 10.72 8.67 -49.69
CA GLU A 544 9.81 7.56 -49.97
C GLU A 544 10.36 6.22 -49.43
N ILE A 545 9.54 5.17 -49.50
CA ILE A 545 9.93 3.81 -49.09
C ILE A 545 11.14 3.34 -49.91
N SER A 546 11.16 3.64 -51.21
CA SER A 546 12.25 3.31 -52.13
C SER A 546 13.60 3.92 -51.71
N ASP A 547 13.61 5.16 -51.19
CA ASP A 547 14.80 5.82 -50.66
C ASP A 547 15.36 5.10 -49.42
N TYR A 548 14.46 4.63 -48.56
CA TYR A 548 14.84 3.86 -47.38
C TYR A 548 15.42 2.50 -47.76
N LEU A 549 14.78 1.77 -48.67
CA LEU A 549 15.25 0.48 -49.15
C LEU A 549 16.65 0.57 -49.78
N LYS A 550 16.92 1.65 -50.53
CA LYS A 550 18.26 1.91 -51.05
C LYS A 550 19.30 2.06 -49.94
N ARG A 551 18.99 2.86 -48.91
CA ARG A 551 19.87 3.03 -47.74
C ARG A 551 20.07 1.73 -46.98
N TYR A 552 19.01 0.94 -46.81
CA TYR A 552 19.09 -0.37 -46.16
C TYR A 552 20.06 -1.28 -46.89
N LYS A 553 19.96 -1.34 -48.22
CA LYS A 553 20.89 -2.13 -49.04
C LYS A 553 22.35 -1.65 -48.90
N GLU A 554 22.59 -0.35 -49.02
CA GLU A 554 23.94 0.23 -48.85
C GLU A 554 24.52 -0.07 -47.46
N GLU A 555 23.68 -0.07 -46.42
CA GLU A 555 24.11 -0.32 -45.06
C GLU A 555 24.34 -1.80 -44.77
N ALA A 556 23.53 -2.69 -45.35
CA ALA A 556 23.70 -4.14 -45.31
C ALA A 556 24.98 -4.57 -46.04
N GLU A 557 25.31 -3.95 -47.18
CA GLU A 557 26.56 -4.23 -47.91
C GLU A 557 27.80 -3.92 -47.06
N LYS A 558 27.77 -2.87 -46.22
CA LYS A 558 28.86 -2.55 -45.28
C LYS A 558 29.02 -3.58 -44.14
N LEU A 559 28.07 -4.49 -43.99
CA LEU A 559 28.00 -5.49 -42.90
C LEU A 559 28.36 -6.91 -43.34
N LEU A 560 28.66 -7.14 -44.61
CA LEU A 560 28.96 -8.49 -45.13
C LEU A 560 30.12 -9.18 -44.38
N ASP A 561 31.13 -8.42 -43.95
CA ASP A 561 32.28 -8.94 -43.18
C ASP A 561 32.11 -8.82 -41.66
N PHE A 562 30.97 -8.31 -41.18
CA PHE A 562 30.72 -8.10 -39.77
C PHE A 562 30.34 -9.42 -39.08
N LYS A 563 31.04 -9.73 -37.98
CA LYS A 563 30.76 -10.92 -37.18
C LYS A 563 29.93 -10.56 -35.96
N PHE A 564 28.69 -11.01 -35.93
CA PHE A 564 27.84 -10.89 -34.75
C PHE A 564 28.34 -11.82 -33.63
N PRO A 565 28.15 -11.45 -32.35
CA PRO A 565 28.40 -12.37 -31.24
C PRO A 565 27.55 -13.65 -31.38
N LYS A 566 28.12 -14.81 -31.05
CA LYS A 566 27.47 -16.14 -31.24
C LYS A 566 26.05 -16.21 -30.64
N ASP A 567 25.85 -15.61 -29.47
CA ASP A 567 24.55 -15.65 -28.76
C ASP A 567 23.51 -14.70 -29.38
N SER A 568 23.92 -13.90 -30.35
CA SER A 568 23.14 -12.86 -31.03
C SER A 568 23.11 -13.05 -32.55
N ASP A 569 23.69 -14.13 -33.06
CA ASP A 569 23.83 -14.41 -34.50
C ASP A 569 22.54 -15.00 -35.06
N ASN A 570 21.56 -14.12 -35.30
CA ASN A 570 20.29 -14.47 -35.95
C ASN A 570 19.79 -13.32 -36.84
N SER A 571 18.94 -13.67 -37.80
CA SER A 571 18.45 -12.72 -38.82
C SER A 571 17.66 -11.54 -38.24
N TYR A 572 17.01 -11.72 -37.08
CA TYR A 572 16.30 -10.63 -36.41
C TYR A 572 17.27 -9.60 -35.82
N THR A 573 18.33 -10.06 -35.16
CA THR A 573 19.35 -9.17 -34.61
C THR A 573 20.07 -8.42 -35.72
N GLU A 574 20.41 -9.10 -36.82
CA GLU A 574 21.04 -8.49 -37.99
C GLU A 574 20.14 -7.41 -38.63
N THR A 575 18.89 -7.72 -38.97
CA THR A 575 17.96 -6.74 -39.55
C THR A 575 17.73 -5.56 -38.62
N THR A 576 17.56 -5.81 -37.33
CA THR A 576 17.38 -4.72 -36.36
C THR A 576 18.65 -3.89 -36.21
N PHE A 577 19.83 -4.51 -36.27
CA PHE A 577 21.10 -3.80 -36.21
C PHE A 577 21.27 -2.86 -37.41
N ILE A 578 20.93 -3.31 -38.63
CA ILE A 578 20.96 -2.48 -39.84
C ILE A 578 20.01 -1.28 -39.67
N THR A 579 18.75 -1.54 -39.33
CA THR A 579 17.72 -0.50 -39.15
C THR A 579 18.10 0.50 -38.04
N TRP A 580 18.63 -0.01 -36.92
CA TRP A 580 19.14 0.79 -35.83
C TRP A 580 20.31 1.67 -36.29
N ARG A 581 21.26 1.12 -37.04
CA ARG A 581 22.46 1.85 -37.49
C ARG A 581 22.12 2.98 -38.47
N ILE A 582 21.19 2.75 -39.40
CA ILE A 582 20.65 3.79 -40.31
C ILE A 582 20.07 4.94 -39.48
N THR A 583 19.25 4.59 -38.50
CA THR A 583 18.50 5.57 -37.71
C THR A 583 19.40 6.35 -36.74
N ILE A 584 20.30 5.66 -36.02
CA ILE A 584 21.21 6.32 -35.07
C ILE A 584 22.21 7.24 -35.78
N ASN A 585 22.66 6.89 -37.00
CA ASN A 585 23.50 7.77 -37.79
C ASN A 585 22.77 9.07 -38.15
N LYS A 586 21.48 8.99 -38.49
CA LYS A 586 20.66 10.17 -38.76
C LYS A 586 20.40 11.02 -37.51
N ILE A 587 20.21 10.39 -36.35
CA ILE A 587 20.06 11.07 -35.06
C ILE A 587 21.35 11.86 -34.74
N LYS A 588 22.53 11.25 -34.94
CA LYS A 588 23.83 11.89 -34.72
C LYS A 588 24.05 13.13 -35.60
N ASP A 589 23.49 13.16 -36.81
CA ASP A 589 23.60 14.32 -37.70
C ASP A 589 22.87 15.57 -37.17
N ASN A 590 22.04 15.47 -36.14
CA ASN A 590 21.39 16.64 -35.53
C ASN A 590 22.46 17.47 -34.77
N PRO A 591 22.74 18.72 -35.19
CA PRO A 591 23.85 19.50 -34.65
C PRO A 591 23.58 20.06 -33.24
N GLU A 592 22.32 20.11 -32.79
CA GLU A 592 21.95 20.73 -31.52
C GLU A 592 21.99 19.73 -30.35
N TYR A 593 21.44 18.54 -30.55
CA TYR A 593 21.26 17.52 -29.50
C TYR A 593 21.46 16.07 -29.96
N GLY A 594 21.95 15.84 -31.18
CA GLY A 594 22.18 14.49 -31.71
C GLY A 594 23.22 13.70 -30.92
N GLN A 595 24.27 14.37 -30.44
CA GLN A 595 25.29 13.74 -29.60
C GLN A 595 24.73 13.33 -28.23
N GLN A 596 23.96 14.21 -27.58
CA GLN A 596 23.29 13.93 -26.31
C GLN A 596 22.33 12.75 -26.46
N ALA A 597 21.52 12.73 -27.52
CA ALA A 597 20.62 11.61 -27.82
C ALA A 597 21.38 10.27 -27.96
N LYS A 598 22.53 10.27 -28.66
CA LYS A 598 23.39 9.09 -28.77
C LYS A 598 23.91 8.64 -27.39
N GLU A 599 24.43 9.55 -26.58
CA GLU A 599 25.00 9.22 -25.27
C GLU A 599 23.95 8.69 -24.29
N ILE A 600 22.73 9.22 -24.34
CA ILE A 600 21.59 8.69 -23.59
C ILE A 600 21.34 7.24 -24.01
N LEU A 601 21.26 6.95 -25.32
CA LEU A 601 20.99 5.60 -25.82
C LEU A 601 22.12 4.62 -25.45
N ASP A 602 23.38 5.05 -25.57
CA ASP A 602 24.56 4.27 -25.20
C ASP A 602 24.55 3.89 -23.72
N THR A 603 24.17 4.84 -22.85
CA THR A 603 24.05 4.63 -21.39
C THR A 603 22.90 3.66 -21.06
N ILE A 604 21.73 3.91 -21.66
CA ILE A 604 20.52 3.10 -21.48
C ILE A 604 20.76 1.63 -21.84
N ALA A 605 21.72 1.34 -22.72
CA ALA A 605 22.06 -0.01 -23.13
C ALA A 605 22.60 -0.90 -22.00
N TYR A 606 23.00 -0.34 -20.84
CA TYR A 606 23.59 -1.08 -19.72
C TYR A 606 22.74 -1.06 -18.44
N ILE A 607 21.51 -0.58 -18.50
CA ILE A 607 20.58 -0.54 -17.34
C ILE A 607 19.27 -1.27 -17.67
N ALA A 608 18.38 -1.38 -16.68
CA ALA A 608 17.08 -2.03 -16.89
C ALA A 608 16.27 -1.28 -17.98
N PRO A 609 15.53 -2.01 -18.84
CA PRO A 609 14.87 -1.44 -20.02
C PRO A 609 13.64 -0.59 -19.74
N ASP A 610 13.06 -0.70 -18.54
CA ASP A 610 11.77 -0.10 -18.18
C ASP A 610 11.94 0.95 -17.08
N ASN A 611 11.09 2.00 -17.12
CA ASN A 611 10.95 3.06 -16.13
C ASN A 611 12.25 3.82 -15.80
N ILE A 612 13.07 4.08 -16.82
CA ILE A 612 14.34 4.81 -16.69
C ILE A 612 14.06 6.29 -16.39
N PRO A 613 14.54 6.85 -15.26
CA PRO A 613 14.31 8.25 -14.91
C PRO A 613 15.04 9.19 -15.87
N VAL A 614 14.32 10.13 -16.51
CA VAL A 614 14.94 11.11 -17.43
C VAL A 614 15.90 12.03 -16.70
N GLU A 615 15.63 12.33 -15.42
CA GLU A 615 16.49 13.17 -14.59
C GLU A 615 17.90 12.59 -14.38
N MET A 616 18.08 11.27 -14.51
CA MET A 616 19.40 10.63 -14.48
C MET A 616 20.34 11.19 -15.55
N PHE A 617 19.79 11.66 -16.68
CA PHE A 617 20.57 12.18 -17.79
C PHE A 617 20.94 13.66 -17.65
N LEU A 618 20.62 14.32 -16.53
CA LEU A 618 21.08 15.68 -16.26
C LEU A 618 22.61 15.78 -16.12
N GLY A 619 23.28 14.66 -15.80
CA GLY A 619 24.74 14.56 -15.85
C GLY A 619 25.31 14.57 -17.28
N LEU A 620 24.49 14.25 -18.30
CA LEU A 620 24.85 14.36 -19.72
C LEU A 620 24.51 15.72 -20.30
N GLU A 621 23.33 16.25 -19.98
CA GLU A 621 22.85 17.56 -20.45
C GLU A 621 22.13 18.28 -19.32
N ARG A 622 22.77 19.32 -18.77
CA ARG A 622 22.24 20.09 -17.63
C ARG A 622 21.06 20.98 -18.02
N ASN A 623 20.94 21.35 -19.30
CA ASN A 623 19.80 22.12 -19.78
C ASN A 623 18.60 21.20 -20.00
N ARG A 624 17.56 21.38 -19.16
CA ARG A 624 16.33 20.57 -19.22
C ARG A 624 15.58 20.65 -20.55
N GLU A 625 15.63 21.78 -21.24
CA GLU A 625 14.98 21.94 -22.55
C GLU A 625 15.71 21.08 -23.60
N LYS A 626 17.04 21.21 -23.68
CA LYS A 626 17.86 20.40 -24.60
C LYS A 626 17.80 18.91 -24.29
N LEU A 627 17.76 18.54 -23.01
CA LEU A 627 17.56 17.15 -22.60
C LEU A 627 16.18 16.65 -23.06
N GLY A 628 15.15 17.47 -22.89
CA GLY A 628 13.81 17.21 -23.41
C GLY A 628 13.80 16.98 -24.92
N ASP A 629 14.50 17.83 -25.68
CA ASP A 629 14.62 17.71 -27.14
C ASP A 629 15.40 16.45 -27.57
N ALA A 630 16.48 16.09 -26.86
CA ALA A 630 17.23 14.86 -27.12
C ALA A 630 16.37 13.60 -26.88
N ILE A 631 15.62 13.57 -25.77
CA ILE A 631 14.67 12.50 -25.46
C ILE A 631 13.56 12.45 -26.51
N GLN A 632 13.04 13.60 -26.93
CA GLN A 632 12.01 13.69 -27.94
C GLN A 632 12.52 13.19 -29.31
N LEU A 633 13.77 13.50 -29.67
CA LEU A 633 14.41 12.99 -30.88
C LEU A 633 14.48 11.45 -30.90
N LEU A 634 14.90 10.85 -29.78
CA LEU A 634 14.92 9.38 -29.65
C LEU A 634 13.52 8.77 -29.77
N LYS A 635 12.49 9.43 -29.21
CA LYS A 635 11.08 9.00 -29.31
C LYS A 635 10.55 9.10 -30.74
N GLN A 636 10.83 10.19 -31.45
CA GLN A 636 10.40 10.41 -32.84
C GLN A 636 10.87 9.27 -33.75
N TYR A 637 12.11 8.82 -33.56
CA TYR A 637 12.70 7.72 -34.31
C TYR A 637 12.43 6.32 -33.73
N SER A 638 11.53 6.19 -32.75
CA SER A 638 11.18 4.91 -32.10
C SER A 638 12.38 4.16 -31.51
N MET A 639 13.38 4.88 -31.00
CA MET A 639 14.52 4.30 -30.26
C MET A 639 14.16 4.04 -28.80
N ILE A 640 13.33 4.91 -28.23
CA ILE A 640 12.79 4.81 -26.88
C ILE A 640 11.30 5.17 -26.90
N ASN A 641 10.58 4.78 -25.85
CA ASN A 641 9.18 5.12 -25.63
C ASN A 641 9.03 5.94 -24.34
N SER A 642 7.91 6.64 -24.18
CA SER A 642 7.55 7.21 -22.87
C SER A 642 7.40 6.11 -21.83
N GLY A 643 7.92 6.35 -20.63
CA GLY A 643 7.71 5.51 -19.46
C GLY A 643 6.39 5.84 -18.76
N GLU A 644 6.14 5.17 -17.64
CA GLU A 644 4.89 5.27 -16.87
C GLU A 644 4.82 6.51 -15.98
N GLU A 645 5.93 6.83 -15.32
CA GLU A 645 6.02 8.01 -14.47
C GLU A 645 6.25 9.27 -15.32
N GLN A 646 5.71 10.40 -14.84
CA GLN A 646 6.07 11.71 -15.40
C GLN A 646 7.59 11.84 -15.38
N SER A 647 8.20 12.03 -16.54
CA SER A 647 9.66 12.10 -16.72
C SER A 647 10.41 10.76 -16.65
N SER A 648 9.82 9.66 -17.11
CA SER A 648 10.52 8.38 -17.35
C SER A 648 10.46 7.93 -18.82
N VAL A 649 11.37 7.03 -19.21
CA VAL A 649 11.45 6.42 -20.56
C VAL A 649 11.69 4.91 -20.51
N ASN A 650 11.26 4.22 -21.56
CA ASN A 650 11.48 2.78 -21.75
C ASN A 650 12.29 2.55 -23.04
N VAL A 651 13.11 1.52 -23.06
CA VAL A 651 13.86 1.08 -24.24
C VAL A 651 13.56 -0.38 -24.55
N HIS A 652 13.54 -0.70 -25.83
CA HIS A 652 13.37 -2.07 -26.25
C HIS A 652 14.66 -2.88 -26.02
N ARG A 653 14.58 -4.08 -25.42
CA ARG A 653 15.77 -4.93 -25.13
C ARG A 653 16.64 -5.23 -26.35
N LEU A 654 16.02 -5.39 -27.53
CA LEU A 654 16.75 -5.59 -28.79
C LEU A 654 17.49 -4.32 -29.23
N VAL A 655 16.96 -3.12 -28.95
CA VAL A 655 17.67 -1.83 -29.19
C VAL A 655 18.90 -1.75 -28.29
N GLN A 656 18.77 -2.11 -26.99
CA GLN A 656 19.92 -2.19 -26.09
C GLN A 656 20.96 -3.20 -26.59
N GLN A 657 20.53 -4.36 -27.08
CA GLN A 657 21.41 -5.39 -27.61
C GLN A 657 22.21 -4.91 -28.83
N VAL A 658 21.56 -4.32 -29.84
CA VAL A 658 22.27 -3.81 -31.03
C VAL A 658 23.16 -2.60 -30.72
N THR A 659 22.78 -1.78 -29.73
CA THR A 659 23.63 -0.69 -29.23
C THR A 659 24.90 -1.24 -28.58
N ARG A 660 24.79 -2.28 -27.73
CA ARG A 660 25.96 -2.94 -27.13
C ARG A 660 26.88 -3.57 -28.16
N ILE A 661 26.32 -4.22 -29.20
CA ILE A 661 27.11 -4.80 -30.31
C ILE A 661 27.99 -3.72 -30.98
N GLU A 662 27.45 -2.53 -31.23
CA GLU A 662 28.23 -1.43 -31.80
C GLU A 662 29.27 -0.87 -30.80
N LEU A 663 28.92 -0.76 -29.52
CA LEU A 663 29.82 -0.26 -28.48
C LEU A 663 31.00 -1.20 -28.19
N GLU A 664 30.79 -2.51 -28.26
CA GLU A 664 31.87 -3.50 -28.13
C GLU A 664 32.94 -3.30 -29.21
N LYS A 665 32.56 -2.87 -30.42
CA LYS A 665 33.50 -2.54 -31.50
C LYS A 665 34.24 -1.22 -31.28
N GLN A 666 33.55 -0.22 -30.73
CA GLN A 666 34.10 1.14 -30.56
C GLN A 666 34.92 1.33 -29.28
N GLY A 667 34.85 0.37 -28.34
CA GLY A 667 35.42 0.47 -27.01
C GLY A 667 34.38 0.93 -25.99
N LYS A 668 33.76 -0.04 -25.32
CA LYS A 668 32.65 0.20 -24.36
C LYS A 668 33.07 0.85 -23.05
N ASN A 669 34.35 0.85 -22.70
CA ASN A 669 34.84 1.19 -21.36
C ASN A 669 34.43 2.60 -20.92
N GLU A 670 34.49 3.59 -21.81
CA GLU A 670 34.07 4.97 -21.48
C GLU A 670 32.56 5.08 -21.25
N VAL A 671 31.74 4.32 -21.98
CA VAL A 671 30.29 4.31 -21.78
C VAL A 671 29.92 3.65 -20.46
N VAL A 672 30.59 2.54 -20.10
CA VAL A 672 30.36 1.86 -18.81
C VAL A 672 30.72 2.77 -17.64
N LYS A 673 31.88 3.44 -17.68
CA LYS A 673 32.26 4.44 -16.66
C LYS A 673 31.24 5.57 -16.57
N LYS A 674 30.84 6.13 -17.71
CA LYS A 674 29.83 7.20 -17.76
C LYS A 674 28.50 6.75 -17.17
N THR A 675 28.07 5.53 -17.47
CA THR A 675 26.85 4.94 -16.92
C THR A 675 26.93 4.81 -15.40
N PHE A 676 28.07 4.36 -14.88
CA PHE A 676 28.30 4.31 -13.44
C PHE A 676 28.22 5.70 -12.78
N GLU A 677 28.86 6.72 -13.35
CA GLU A 677 28.80 8.09 -12.80
C GLU A 677 27.38 8.65 -12.80
N LEU A 678 26.57 8.39 -13.84
CA LEU A 678 25.17 8.82 -13.84
C LEU A 678 24.33 8.11 -12.78
N LEU A 679 24.56 6.81 -12.58
CA LEU A 679 23.91 6.04 -11.51
C LEU A 679 24.32 6.58 -10.13
N LYS A 680 25.60 6.89 -9.96
CA LYS A 680 26.18 7.49 -8.74
C LYS A 680 25.55 8.83 -8.40
N GLU A 681 25.50 9.75 -9.36
CA GLU A 681 24.92 11.08 -9.17
C GLU A 681 23.40 11.02 -8.90
N SER A 682 22.74 9.98 -9.42
CA SER A 682 21.29 9.83 -9.28
C SER A 682 20.87 9.10 -8.00
N PHE A 683 21.70 8.23 -7.44
CA PHE A 683 21.33 7.42 -6.29
C PHE A 683 21.47 8.20 -4.97
N PRO A 684 20.37 8.42 -4.20
CA PRO A 684 20.41 9.24 -2.99
C PRO A 684 20.95 8.46 -1.78
N TYR A 685 22.24 8.12 -1.83
CA TYR A 685 22.92 7.37 -0.77
C TYR A 685 22.99 8.16 0.54
N GLY A 686 22.63 7.52 1.65
CA GLY A 686 22.71 8.12 3.00
C GLY A 686 21.65 9.17 3.33
N SER A 687 20.60 9.30 2.51
CA SER A 687 19.46 10.17 2.81
C SER A 687 18.30 9.38 3.43
N ASP A 688 17.70 9.98 4.46
CA ASP A 688 16.52 9.48 5.20
C ASP A 688 15.22 10.21 4.81
N LYS A 689 15.23 11.03 3.75
CA LYS A 689 14.02 11.71 3.30
C LYS A 689 13.05 10.75 2.61
N LEU A 690 11.76 10.90 2.87
CA LEU A 690 10.70 10.06 2.29
C LEU A 690 10.75 10.01 0.75
N GLU A 691 11.04 11.12 0.09
CA GLU A 691 11.18 11.21 -1.38
C GLU A 691 12.34 10.35 -1.93
N ASP A 692 13.43 10.21 -1.16
CA ASP A 692 14.61 9.46 -1.58
C ASP A 692 14.39 7.95 -1.50
N TYR A 693 13.51 7.46 -0.60
CA TYR A 693 13.11 6.04 -0.58
C TYR A 693 12.47 5.60 -1.90
N ALA A 694 11.56 6.42 -2.45
CA ALA A 694 10.92 6.14 -3.72
C ALA A 694 11.94 6.13 -4.86
N LYS A 695 12.89 7.07 -4.85
CA LYS A 695 13.94 7.18 -5.86
C LYS A 695 14.95 6.03 -5.81
N LYS A 696 15.41 5.60 -4.62
CA LYS A 696 16.25 4.40 -4.48
C LYS A 696 15.55 3.18 -5.08
N ARG A 697 14.28 3.00 -4.74
CA ARG A 697 13.46 1.90 -5.24
C ARG A 697 13.35 1.92 -6.77
N GLN A 698 13.15 3.09 -7.36
CA GLN A 698 13.12 3.26 -8.81
C GLN A 698 14.47 2.89 -9.45
N LEU A 699 15.59 3.19 -8.80
CA LEU A 699 16.93 2.96 -9.34
C LEU A 699 17.46 1.53 -9.16
N LEU A 700 16.97 0.78 -8.18
CA LEU A 700 17.46 -0.59 -7.88
C LEU A 700 17.47 -1.54 -9.09
N PRO A 701 16.40 -1.64 -9.92
CA PRO A 701 16.44 -2.49 -11.11
C PRO A 701 17.55 -2.08 -12.10
N HIS A 702 17.84 -0.78 -12.20
CA HIS A 702 18.90 -0.27 -13.07
C HIS A 702 20.30 -0.64 -12.53
N LEU A 703 20.49 -0.58 -11.21
CA LEU A 703 21.73 -1.04 -10.56
C LEU A 703 21.95 -2.55 -10.72
N GLU A 704 20.89 -3.37 -10.58
CA GLU A 704 20.96 -4.83 -10.79
C GLU A 704 21.33 -5.20 -12.23
N ALA A 705 20.70 -4.55 -13.21
CA ALA A 705 21.03 -4.75 -14.62
C ALA A 705 22.48 -4.33 -14.92
N PHE A 706 22.93 -3.20 -14.35
CA PHE A 706 24.29 -2.72 -14.51
C PHE A 706 25.30 -3.66 -13.85
N LEU A 707 25.05 -4.14 -12.63
CA LEU A 707 25.87 -5.14 -11.93
C LEU A 707 26.05 -6.41 -12.77
N SER A 708 24.97 -6.91 -13.37
CA SER A 708 25.02 -8.08 -14.26
C SER A 708 25.94 -7.87 -15.47
N HIS A 709 25.95 -6.65 -16.04
CA HIS A 709 26.86 -6.29 -17.12
C HIS A 709 28.32 -6.17 -16.66
N ILE A 710 28.55 -5.62 -15.46
CA ILE A 710 29.88 -5.58 -14.83
C ILE A 710 30.41 -7.00 -14.58
N ASP A 711 29.57 -7.92 -14.11
CA ASP A 711 29.95 -9.31 -13.84
C ASP A 711 30.36 -10.03 -15.12
N ASN A 712 29.56 -9.91 -16.18
CA ASN A 712 29.89 -10.46 -17.50
C ASN A 712 31.20 -9.87 -18.06
N TRP A 713 31.45 -8.58 -17.81
CA TRP A 713 32.68 -7.93 -18.24
C TRP A 713 33.90 -8.46 -17.48
N LEU A 714 33.79 -8.61 -16.16
CA LEU A 714 34.86 -9.16 -15.30
C LEU A 714 35.22 -10.61 -15.66
N GLU A 715 34.25 -11.41 -16.09
CA GLU A 715 34.49 -12.77 -16.57
C GLU A 715 35.30 -12.78 -17.88
N LYS A 716 35.02 -11.85 -18.80
CA LYS A 716 35.68 -11.77 -20.11
C LYS A 716 37.04 -11.08 -20.08
N GLU A 717 37.22 -10.09 -19.20
CA GLU A 717 38.43 -9.27 -19.13
C GLU A 717 39.01 -9.22 -17.70
N PRO A 718 39.60 -10.32 -17.20
CA PRO A 718 40.10 -10.40 -15.83
C PRO A 718 41.23 -9.41 -15.51
N LEU A 719 41.91 -8.88 -16.53
CA LEU A 719 43.00 -7.91 -16.39
C LEU A 719 42.50 -6.54 -15.89
N GLU A 720 41.24 -6.18 -16.16
CA GLU A 720 40.63 -4.93 -15.69
C GLU A 720 40.01 -5.06 -14.29
N LYS A 721 39.99 -6.28 -13.74
CA LYS A 721 39.33 -6.62 -12.48
C LYS A 721 39.70 -5.70 -11.33
N GLN A 722 40.99 -5.39 -11.17
CA GLN A 722 41.44 -4.52 -10.08
C GLN A 722 40.88 -3.10 -10.20
N THR A 723 40.87 -2.56 -11.43
CA THR A 723 40.36 -1.22 -11.70
C THR A 723 38.85 -1.16 -11.46
N ILE A 724 38.10 -2.13 -12.00
CA ILE A 724 36.63 -2.19 -11.87
C ILE A 724 36.21 -2.40 -10.41
N GLU A 725 36.87 -3.31 -9.70
CA GLU A 725 36.58 -3.59 -8.29
C GLU A 725 36.69 -2.32 -7.43
N ARG A 726 37.75 -1.53 -7.65
CA ARG A 726 38.03 -0.31 -6.86
C ARG A 726 37.26 0.91 -7.34
N TYR A 727 37.01 1.04 -8.64
CA TYR A 727 36.40 2.24 -9.21
C TYR A 727 34.87 2.23 -9.12
N CYS A 728 34.24 1.07 -9.26
CA CYS A 728 32.79 0.98 -9.49
C CYS A 728 32.11 -0.08 -8.64
N LEU A 729 32.64 -1.30 -8.59
CA LEU A 729 31.92 -2.43 -8.02
C LEU A 729 31.68 -2.30 -6.51
N GLU A 730 32.67 -1.82 -5.74
CA GLU A 730 32.49 -1.58 -4.31
C GLU A 730 31.31 -0.63 -4.03
N ASP A 731 31.37 0.58 -4.59
CA ASP A 731 30.35 1.62 -4.48
C ASP A 731 28.97 1.10 -4.88
N LEU A 732 28.89 0.40 -6.02
CA LEU A 732 27.65 -0.18 -6.54
C LEU A 732 27.00 -1.15 -5.55
N LEU A 733 27.79 -2.07 -4.97
CA LEU A 733 27.30 -3.04 -4.00
C LEU A 733 26.79 -2.38 -2.71
N ILE A 734 27.47 -1.32 -2.26
CA ILE A 734 27.08 -0.56 -1.06
C ILE A 734 25.78 0.24 -1.30
N TRP A 735 25.60 0.84 -2.48
CA TRP A 735 24.35 1.53 -2.82
C TRP A 735 23.17 0.57 -2.93
N MET A 736 23.39 -0.60 -3.55
CA MET A 736 22.37 -1.64 -3.63
C MET A 736 22.00 -2.17 -2.24
N ASP A 737 22.97 -2.37 -1.33
CA ASP A 737 22.68 -2.71 0.07
C ASP A 737 21.78 -1.66 0.73
N ASN A 738 22.09 -0.38 0.55
CA ASN A 738 21.27 0.71 1.11
C ASN A 738 19.83 0.66 0.57
N GLY A 739 19.63 0.49 -0.73
CA GLY A 739 18.29 0.37 -1.31
C GLY A 739 17.54 -0.88 -0.85
N TYR A 740 18.22 -2.04 -0.73
CA TYR A 740 17.58 -3.26 -0.24
C TYR A 740 17.35 -3.26 1.28
N SER A 741 18.07 -2.43 2.04
CA SER A 741 17.77 -2.14 3.46
C SER A 741 16.39 -1.51 3.58
N ASP A 742 16.10 -0.51 2.74
CA ASP A 742 14.83 0.19 2.72
C ASP A 742 13.67 -0.71 2.28
N LEU A 743 13.93 -1.70 1.42
CA LEU A 743 12.96 -2.72 1.01
C LEU A 743 12.79 -3.87 2.02
N GLY A 744 13.61 -3.93 3.08
CA GLY A 744 13.57 -5.01 4.06
C GLY A 744 13.96 -6.37 3.47
N ASN A 745 14.94 -6.42 2.57
CA ASN A 745 15.41 -7.66 1.93
C ASN A 745 16.78 -8.11 2.49
N PRO A 746 16.83 -8.72 3.69
CA PRO A 746 18.10 -9.07 4.35
C PRO A 746 18.88 -10.15 3.58
N LYS A 747 18.22 -10.98 2.76
CA LYS A 747 18.91 -12.01 1.95
C LYS A 747 19.77 -11.37 0.87
N ARG A 748 19.20 -10.48 0.05
CA ARG A 748 19.97 -9.80 -1.02
C ARG A 748 21.07 -8.92 -0.46
N ARG A 749 20.80 -8.20 0.63
CA ARG A 749 21.80 -7.42 1.37
C ARG A 749 23.00 -8.25 1.81
N LYS A 750 22.75 -9.46 2.35
CA LYS A 750 23.83 -10.37 2.77
C LYS A 750 24.78 -10.67 1.61
N GLU A 751 24.24 -11.02 0.44
CA GLU A 751 25.05 -11.34 -0.75
C GLU A 751 25.90 -10.15 -1.19
N LEU A 752 25.28 -8.97 -1.27
CA LEU A 752 25.94 -7.73 -1.67
C LEU A 752 27.05 -7.34 -0.68
N LEU A 753 26.77 -7.38 0.62
CA LEU A 753 27.72 -7.02 1.68
C LEU A 753 28.86 -8.03 1.83
N GLU A 754 28.60 -9.34 1.65
CA GLU A 754 29.67 -10.34 1.66
C GLU A 754 30.64 -10.13 0.48
N ARG A 755 30.11 -9.77 -0.68
CA ARG A 755 30.90 -9.44 -1.86
C ARG A 755 31.67 -8.12 -1.68
N ALA A 756 31.03 -7.07 -1.14
CA ALA A 756 31.67 -5.79 -0.85
C ALA A 756 32.80 -5.95 0.19
N LEU A 757 32.57 -6.74 1.25
CA LEU A 757 33.55 -7.02 2.29
C LEU A 757 34.82 -7.65 1.73
N ALA A 758 34.69 -8.63 0.83
CA ALA A 758 35.83 -9.28 0.20
C ALA A 758 36.69 -8.31 -0.63
N ILE A 759 36.05 -7.36 -1.33
CA ILE A 759 36.73 -6.31 -2.10
C ILE A 759 37.43 -5.34 -1.13
N GLN A 760 36.75 -4.90 -0.09
CA GLN A 760 37.29 -3.94 0.88
C GLN A 760 38.48 -4.51 1.66
N GLU A 761 38.40 -5.76 2.12
CA GLU A 761 39.51 -6.44 2.81
C GLU A 761 40.74 -6.58 1.91
N LYS A 762 40.53 -6.85 0.61
CA LYS A 762 41.60 -6.99 -0.38
C LYS A 762 42.34 -5.67 -0.63
N TYR A 763 41.63 -4.54 -0.70
CA TYR A 763 42.23 -3.26 -1.12
C TYR A 763 42.56 -2.30 0.00
N TYR A 764 41.77 -2.26 1.07
CA TYR A 764 42.03 -1.39 2.23
C TYR A 764 42.70 -2.13 3.38
N GLY A 765 42.60 -3.45 3.40
CA GLY A 765 43.08 -4.30 4.48
C GLY A 765 42.01 -4.59 5.56
N PRO A 766 42.15 -5.68 6.31
CA PRO A 766 41.11 -6.20 7.20
C PRO A 766 40.80 -5.36 8.44
N ASP A 767 41.62 -4.33 8.71
CA ASP A 767 41.56 -3.40 9.85
C ASP A 767 41.16 -1.97 9.42
N HIS A 768 40.67 -1.78 8.19
CA HIS A 768 40.26 -0.46 7.69
C HIS A 768 38.87 -0.05 8.20
N LEU A 769 38.60 1.26 8.24
CA LEU A 769 37.31 1.79 8.71
C LEU A 769 36.14 1.43 7.77
N GLU A 770 36.35 1.43 6.45
CA GLU A 770 35.34 0.94 5.49
C GLU A 770 34.95 -0.52 5.73
N VAL A 771 35.93 -1.38 6.04
CA VAL A 771 35.68 -2.78 6.44
C VAL A 771 34.84 -2.83 7.71
N ALA A 772 35.09 -1.94 8.68
CA ALA A 772 34.28 -1.87 9.89
C ALA A 772 32.82 -1.49 9.61
N GLY A 773 32.57 -0.53 8.71
CA GLY A 773 31.21 -0.15 8.27
C GLY A 773 30.44 -1.32 7.67
N THR A 774 31.03 -2.01 6.70
CA THR A 774 30.42 -3.19 6.06
C THR A 774 30.19 -4.33 7.06
N LEU A 775 31.11 -4.56 8.00
CA LEU A 775 30.94 -5.55 9.06
C LEU A 775 29.77 -5.23 10.00
N ILE A 776 29.49 -3.95 10.28
CA ILE A 776 28.29 -3.54 11.05
C ILE A 776 27.04 -3.90 10.28
N ASN A 777 26.94 -3.48 9.02
CA ASN A 777 25.76 -3.71 8.19
C ASN A 777 25.51 -5.20 8.01
N LEU A 778 26.56 -5.99 7.78
CA LEU A 778 26.45 -7.44 7.69
C LEU A 778 26.05 -8.05 9.04
N GLY A 779 26.52 -7.48 10.16
CA GLY A 779 26.08 -7.84 11.51
C GLY A 779 24.58 -7.64 11.70
N VAL A 780 24.04 -6.48 11.32
CA VAL A 780 22.60 -6.16 11.33
C VAL A 780 21.83 -7.18 10.50
N VAL A 781 22.25 -7.41 9.26
CA VAL A 781 21.62 -8.38 8.35
C VAL A 781 21.60 -9.80 8.94
N TYR A 782 22.68 -10.24 9.59
CA TYR A 782 22.67 -11.54 10.26
C TYR A 782 21.74 -11.58 11.49
N GLY A 783 21.53 -10.45 12.16
CA GLY A 783 20.51 -10.31 13.20
C GLY A 783 19.09 -10.47 12.62
N ASP A 784 18.80 -9.76 11.53
CA ASP A 784 17.51 -9.81 10.81
C ASP A 784 17.23 -11.22 10.26
N LEU A 785 18.27 -11.96 9.87
CA LEU A 785 18.17 -13.37 9.44
C LEU A 785 18.11 -14.37 10.62
N GLY A 786 17.94 -13.90 11.87
CA GLY A 786 17.82 -14.75 13.05
C GLY A 786 19.12 -15.46 13.46
N ASN A 787 20.29 -14.94 13.08
CA ASN A 787 21.61 -15.50 13.41
C ASN A 787 22.42 -14.58 14.37
N PRO A 788 22.00 -14.50 15.65
CA PRO A 788 22.65 -13.61 16.62
C PRO A 788 24.09 -14.01 16.95
N LYS A 789 24.47 -15.28 16.71
CA LYS A 789 25.87 -15.75 16.88
C LYS A 789 26.79 -15.10 15.85
N LYS A 790 26.39 -15.06 14.58
CA LYS A 790 27.20 -14.46 13.51
C LYS A 790 27.18 -12.93 13.62
N GLN A 791 26.04 -12.33 13.96
CA GLN A 791 25.93 -10.91 14.31
C GLN A 791 26.96 -10.51 15.38
N LYS A 792 27.00 -11.21 16.53
CA LYS A 792 27.99 -10.94 17.60
C LYS A 792 29.42 -11.00 17.11
N LYS A 793 29.78 -12.02 16.33
CA LYS A 793 31.13 -12.21 15.82
C LYS A 793 31.57 -11.04 14.94
N LEU A 794 30.69 -10.60 14.05
CA LEU A 794 30.96 -9.49 13.13
C LEU A 794 31.09 -8.16 13.88
N LEU A 795 30.14 -7.86 14.77
CA LEU A 795 30.15 -6.61 15.55
C LEU A 795 31.32 -6.55 16.55
N ALA A 796 31.72 -7.68 17.13
CA ALA A 796 32.91 -7.74 17.99
C ALA A 796 34.18 -7.42 17.20
N ARG A 797 34.28 -7.91 15.96
CA ARG A 797 35.37 -7.57 15.05
C ARG A 797 35.36 -6.08 14.70
N THR A 798 34.20 -5.51 14.35
CA THR A 798 34.05 -4.07 14.11
C THR A 798 34.56 -3.26 15.29
N LEU A 799 34.16 -3.61 16.51
CA LEU A 799 34.52 -2.85 17.72
C LEU A 799 36.04 -2.80 17.93
N VAL A 800 36.75 -3.89 17.63
CA VAL A 800 38.22 -3.93 17.69
C VAL A 800 38.84 -2.96 16.69
N ILE A 801 38.29 -2.88 15.47
CA ILE A 801 38.78 -1.97 14.42
C ILE A 801 38.51 -0.51 14.82
N GLN A 802 37.28 -0.19 15.22
CA GLN A 802 36.87 1.17 15.59
C GLN A 802 37.66 1.70 16.80
N LYS A 803 37.90 0.87 17.83
CA LYS A 803 38.68 1.28 19.02
C LYS A 803 40.15 1.61 18.74
N LYS A 804 40.71 1.19 17.59
CA LYS A 804 42.06 1.60 17.17
C LYS A 804 42.10 3.03 16.61
N ARG A 805 40.95 3.59 16.20
CA ARG A 805 40.87 4.86 15.46
C ARG A 805 39.99 5.91 16.13
N TYR A 806 38.98 5.49 16.88
CA TYR A 806 38.02 6.35 17.55
C TYR A 806 38.14 6.25 19.07
N SER A 807 37.79 7.33 19.78
CA SER A 807 37.62 7.30 21.24
C SER A 807 36.43 6.42 21.63
N SER A 808 36.37 6.01 22.90
CA SER A 808 35.24 5.23 23.44
C SER A 808 33.88 5.93 23.29
N ASP A 809 33.90 7.25 23.21
CA ASP A 809 32.69 8.11 23.21
C ASP A 809 32.24 8.48 21.79
N HIS A 810 32.93 7.97 20.76
CA HIS A 810 32.57 8.24 19.37
C HIS A 810 31.27 7.53 18.99
N PHE A 811 30.41 8.22 18.23
CA PHE A 811 29.06 7.73 17.91
C PHE A 811 29.07 6.35 17.20
N GLU A 812 30.02 6.11 16.30
CA GLU A 812 30.22 4.80 15.63
C GLU A 812 30.48 3.64 16.61
N VAL A 813 31.21 3.90 17.69
CA VAL A 813 31.46 2.91 18.75
C VAL A 813 30.18 2.64 19.53
N ALA A 814 29.39 3.69 19.80
CA ALA A 814 28.09 3.56 20.47
C ALA A 814 27.09 2.74 19.65
N ILE A 815 27.00 2.96 18.33
CA ILE A 815 26.15 2.18 17.41
C ILE A 815 26.54 0.69 17.46
N THR A 816 27.83 0.38 17.37
CA THR A 816 28.33 -1.00 17.44
C THR A 816 28.00 -1.67 18.78
N LEU A 817 28.12 -0.94 19.89
CA LEU A 817 27.78 -1.45 21.22
C LEU A 817 26.27 -1.68 21.39
N ALA A 818 25.43 -0.81 20.86
CA ALA A 818 23.97 -0.98 20.87
C ALA A 818 23.56 -2.24 20.09
N ASN A 819 24.13 -2.44 18.89
CA ASN A 819 23.87 -3.63 18.08
C ASN A 819 24.40 -4.92 18.75
N LEU A 820 25.53 -4.86 19.47
CA LEU A 820 26.00 -5.97 20.29
C LEU A 820 25.02 -6.28 21.43
N GLY A 821 24.48 -5.25 22.09
CA GLY A 821 23.42 -5.38 23.09
C GLY A 821 22.20 -6.14 22.55
N ASN A 822 21.71 -5.74 21.38
CA ASN A 822 20.60 -6.41 20.68
C ASN A 822 20.92 -7.89 20.38
N ALA A 823 22.14 -8.17 19.93
CA ALA A 823 22.58 -9.53 19.65
C ALA A 823 22.67 -10.38 20.94
N HIS A 824 23.12 -9.79 22.05
CA HIS A 824 23.18 -10.44 23.36
C HIS A 824 21.79 -10.73 23.92
N TRP A 825 20.88 -9.77 23.84
CA TRP A 825 19.47 -9.94 24.20
C TRP A 825 18.82 -11.09 23.42
N SER A 826 18.95 -11.06 22.09
CA SER A 826 18.38 -12.08 21.20
C SER A 826 18.94 -13.48 21.43
N SER A 827 20.20 -13.60 21.89
CA SER A 827 20.79 -14.90 22.26
C SER A 827 20.35 -15.43 23.64
N GLY A 828 19.87 -14.54 24.53
CA GLY A 828 19.48 -14.87 25.90
C GLY A 828 18.00 -15.23 26.08
N ASN A 829 17.17 -15.02 25.05
CA ASN A 829 15.72 -15.16 25.13
C ASN A 829 15.15 -15.92 23.91
N PRO A 830 15.20 -17.27 23.88
CA PRO A 830 14.80 -18.06 22.71
C PRO A 830 13.28 -18.13 22.46
N LYS A 831 12.44 -17.30 23.11
CA LYS A 831 10.96 -17.40 23.06
C LYS A 831 10.18 -16.07 22.94
N ASN A 832 10.73 -15.03 22.30
CA ASN A 832 9.90 -13.86 21.96
C ASN A 832 10.38 -13.18 20.67
N PRO A 833 9.70 -13.39 19.52
CA PRO A 833 10.13 -12.86 18.21
C PRO A 833 9.54 -11.47 17.88
N ASN A 834 8.98 -10.73 18.83
CA ASN A 834 8.45 -9.39 18.53
C ASN A 834 9.48 -8.29 18.82
N TYR A 835 9.51 -7.32 17.90
CA TYR A 835 10.01 -5.94 17.97
C TYR A 835 11.31 -5.59 17.22
N GLY A 836 11.16 -5.16 15.96
CA GLY A 836 11.68 -3.86 15.48
C GLY A 836 10.45 -3.01 15.11
N LEU A 837 10.33 -1.71 15.33
CA LEU A 837 11.26 -0.61 15.51
C LEU A 837 10.72 0.36 16.59
N ALA A 838 11.64 1.10 17.22
CA ALA A 838 11.35 2.38 17.88
C ALA A 838 11.70 3.52 16.93
#